data_AF-A0A8T3PPF4-F1
#
_entry.id   AF-A0A8T3PPF4-F1
#
_cell.length_a   1.000
_cell.length_b   1.000
_cell.length_c   1.000
_cell.angle_alpha   90.00
_cell.angle_beta   90.00
_cell.angle_gamma   90.00
#
_symmetry.space_group_name_H-M   'P 1'
#
loop_
_entity.id
_entity.type
_entity.pdbx_description
1 polymer ?
#
loop_
_entity_poly.entity_id
_entity_poly.type
_entity_poly.pdbx_seq_one_letter_code
_entity_poly.pdbx_strand_id
1 'polypeptide(L)'
;MTRLPTPGSDDHNSDGTLKSSTTLATKADDNAVVHKAGSETITGAKDFTGGATINGTGIAVTTDSRLTDSRTPTGSAGGDLTGTYPNPAVAKVNGVAVTGIPSNGQVITATSSSAASWQAPNGIPKDTIFINTADHELVLDGVTDDSAAFQTMLTTYGANKIYRFPPGANMLIKTPLTASLSNIVIEGSGRGLTTITMDTSLTGASSNALTINSSPTFETSFSLVASANIGDTAVSVSPANAATFLAGDYVLVRSNALVDTPNKHTDEVKIVKSVDATNGQVYFDDRIYSPHLLSDSATIIKVSVLKDVTVRGITFTSAQTSTPDIATATFLAQYVDGLKVEDCEWKEVWYTAVDFTSCLNSTFEGNVVNRVKTTTASATIRYGILVASATRNLTVANNHFNRCRHSVVVGTHGTTNYEGLTRDLTVVGNTSVASDTAHFDCHQPLDGGLFANNTCIGGISYLDPAASNVNGIQVRGKNVTVSGNKISHCQKGVAIQGDSLHTAQSITVCGNIINECYASRVMTYLTSSITLSSTPFTASVVDASSLAASGTIRLISTDKFTYTGKSINALTGCTSSQTTTYPAGASVSQISTDGVGVEMDSAATISGIVIIGNTIENTDSSAVLGQGAQTGVLVADNYCKNNGRINKASVQFSSTTAGPIVVRGNTIEGNVTSRTVTILGGDGHTVENNSFVSNFNQTPRVAGTNSAVRNNRGINPIAPYSLGNIAGAVTVTRVNGDHQYGTLTGNVTFTVTNGSFIGDRLILVLTQDATGSRTVTWPSNVKLANSSLTLSTAANAVDTVSLVWDGNNWRETGRALQSASTVLTQPIIKGSAVVGLTDAATIATDASTGNIFMVTLGGNRLLGNPTNPTDGQKCIWRLKQDATGSRTISLDTAFRLNTDLASITLTTTANKTDYLGAVYNGTDSTWDIIAFTRGF
;
A
#
# COMPACT_ATOMS: atom_id res chain seq x y z
N MET A 1 56.62 80.87 132.98
CA MET A 1 57.00 80.10 134.19
C MET A 1 57.73 78.84 133.78
N THR A 2 58.54 78.26 134.66
CA THR A 2 59.47 77.15 134.36
C THR A 2 58.85 75.76 134.47
N ARG A 3 59.09 74.87 133.49
CA ARG A 3 59.36 73.44 133.80
C ARG A 3 60.15 72.71 132.70
N LEU A 4 61.31 72.19 133.13
CA LEU A 4 62.14 71.06 132.66
C LEU A 4 61.86 70.39 131.29
N PRO A 5 62.91 70.14 130.48
CA PRO A 5 62.93 69.09 129.46
C PRO A 5 63.28 67.71 130.07
N THR A 6 62.90 66.63 129.38
CA THR A 6 63.37 65.26 129.65
C THR A 6 63.75 64.55 128.34
N PRO A 7 65.05 64.37 128.04
CA PRO A 7 65.52 63.58 126.90
C PRO A 7 65.51 62.07 127.19
N GLY A 8 65.27 61.27 126.15
CA GLY A 8 65.35 59.81 126.16
C GLY A 8 64.22 59.19 125.32
N SER A 9 64.46 58.15 124.52
CA SER A 9 65.67 57.33 124.37
C SER A 9 66.56 57.72 123.18
N ASP A 10 67.86 57.77 123.41
CA ASP A 10 68.87 57.47 122.39
C ASP A 10 69.12 55.95 122.42
N ASP A 11 69.23 55.27 121.27
CA ASP A 11 69.22 53.80 121.19
C ASP A 11 70.58 53.14 121.49
N HIS A 12 71.51 53.91 122.04
CA HIS A 12 72.86 53.47 122.41
C HIS A 12 73.03 53.28 123.93
N ASN A 13 73.83 52.29 124.30
CA ASN A 13 74.34 52.08 125.65
C ASN A 13 75.51 53.04 125.93
N SER A 14 75.84 53.24 127.21
CA SER A 14 76.94 54.13 127.64
C SER A 14 78.35 53.62 127.30
N ASP A 15 78.48 52.45 126.66
CA ASP A 15 79.72 51.89 126.12
C ASP A 15 79.81 52.01 124.57
N GLY A 16 78.79 52.58 123.91
CA GLY A 16 78.71 52.70 122.45
C GLY A 16 78.05 51.53 121.72
N THR A 17 77.57 50.50 122.43
CA THR A 17 76.81 49.39 121.82
C THR A 17 75.32 49.72 121.62
N LEU A 18 74.65 49.07 120.66
CA LEU A 18 73.22 49.27 120.38
C LEU A 18 72.30 48.52 121.36
N LYS A 19 71.13 49.09 121.65
CA LYS A 19 70.09 48.50 122.49
C LYS A 19 69.30 47.40 121.77
N SER A 20 69.91 46.21 121.75
CA SER A 20 69.37 44.96 121.19
C SER A 20 69.31 44.89 119.65
N SER A 21 69.19 43.66 119.13
CA SER A 21 69.44 43.31 117.73
C SER A 21 68.18 43.28 116.83
N THR A 22 67.14 44.03 117.17
CA THR A 22 65.86 44.04 116.44
C THR A 22 65.76 45.14 115.36
N THR A 23 66.63 46.15 115.39
CA THR A 23 66.53 47.35 114.53
C THR A 23 67.09 47.21 113.11
N LEU A 24 67.49 46.00 112.68
CA LEU A 24 68.20 45.75 111.41
C LEU A 24 67.50 44.81 110.40
N ALA A 25 66.22 44.47 110.61
CA ALA A 25 65.37 43.81 109.62
C ALA A 25 63.91 44.36 109.64
N THR A 26 63.56 45.53 109.11
CA THR A 26 64.17 46.44 108.11
C THR A 26 64.02 45.99 106.64
N LYS A 27 63.61 46.93 105.77
CA LYS A 27 63.62 46.91 104.28
C LYS A 27 62.50 46.17 103.51
N ALA A 28 61.33 45.92 104.10
CA ALA A 28 60.17 45.45 103.33
C ALA A 28 59.50 46.56 102.50
N ASP A 29 59.27 47.74 103.11
CA ASP A 29 58.37 48.78 102.58
C ASP A 29 59.10 50.06 102.11
N ASP A 30 60.35 49.94 101.65
CA ASP A 30 61.14 51.09 101.18
C ASP A 30 60.95 51.35 99.67
N ASN A 31 60.07 52.29 99.34
CA ASN A 31 59.80 52.75 97.97
C ASN A 31 60.99 53.45 97.27
N ALA A 32 62.16 53.61 97.92
CA ALA A 32 63.35 54.21 97.30
C ALA A 32 64.23 53.25 96.48
N VAL A 33 63.94 51.94 96.47
CA VAL A 33 64.77 50.93 95.78
C VAL A 33 64.52 50.94 94.26
N VAL A 34 65.24 51.81 93.54
CA VAL A 34 65.18 51.90 92.07
C VAL A 34 66.32 51.11 91.43
N HIS A 35 65.97 50.00 90.78
CA HIS A 35 66.87 49.16 90.00
C HIS A 35 67.21 49.83 88.66
N LYS A 36 68.42 50.39 88.51
CA LYS A 36 68.76 51.28 87.38
C LYS A 36 69.51 50.65 86.20
N ALA A 37 70.15 49.49 86.39
CA ALA A 37 70.79 48.73 85.31
C ALA A 37 71.16 47.32 85.78
N GLY A 38 71.02 46.31 84.90
CA GLY A 38 71.43 44.93 85.14
C GLY A 38 70.46 43.91 84.54
N SER A 39 70.91 42.66 84.39
CA SER A 39 70.02 41.52 84.13
C SER A 39 69.64 40.89 85.47
N GLU A 40 68.34 40.91 85.81
CA GLU A 40 67.86 40.50 87.12
C GLU A 40 66.97 39.25 87.01
N THR A 41 67.50 38.11 87.44
CA THR A 41 66.79 36.82 87.40
C THR A 41 65.89 36.68 88.62
N ILE A 42 64.59 37.00 88.46
CA ILE A 42 63.58 36.75 89.49
C ILE A 42 63.09 35.29 89.36
N THR A 43 63.27 34.50 90.41
CA THR A 43 62.77 33.11 90.50
C THR A 43 61.54 33.00 91.42
N GLY A 44 60.63 32.09 91.06
CA GLY A 44 59.36 31.88 91.73
C GLY A 44 58.21 32.75 91.18
N ALA A 45 56.98 32.41 91.54
CA ALA A 45 55.80 33.20 91.17
C ALA A 45 55.81 34.57 91.89
N LYS A 46 55.30 35.60 91.20
CA LYS A 46 55.15 36.97 91.71
C LYS A 46 53.84 37.56 91.22
N ASP A 47 52.95 37.88 92.15
CA ASP A 47 51.72 38.62 91.86
C ASP A 47 52.02 40.12 91.97
N PHE A 48 51.87 40.84 90.86
CA PHE A 48 52.01 42.29 90.82
C PHE A 48 50.62 42.93 90.93
N THR A 49 50.41 43.79 91.92
CA THR A 49 49.13 44.47 92.18
C THR A 49 48.83 45.62 91.20
N GLY A 50 49.66 45.80 90.17
CA GLY A 50 49.44 46.69 89.04
C GLY A 50 49.95 46.03 87.75
N GLY A 51 49.34 46.38 86.61
CA GLY A 51 49.64 45.73 85.32
C GLY A 51 51.09 45.93 84.88
N ALA A 52 51.77 44.84 84.54
CA ALA A 52 53.15 44.87 84.06
C ALA A 52 53.25 45.60 82.71
N THR A 53 54.24 46.49 82.58
CA THR A 53 54.53 47.23 81.35
C THR A 53 56.01 47.13 80.99
N ILE A 54 56.33 47.18 79.70
CA ILE A 54 57.68 47.43 79.18
C ILE A 54 57.61 48.71 78.36
N ASN A 55 58.47 49.68 78.66
CA ASN A 55 58.53 50.98 77.97
C ASN A 55 57.15 51.67 77.83
N GLY A 56 56.36 51.65 78.91
CA GLY A 56 55.01 52.24 78.96
C GLY A 56 53.92 51.48 78.20
N THR A 57 54.25 50.35 77.55
CA THR A 57 53.29 49.49 76.85
C THR A 57 52.91 48.29 77.72
N GLY A 58 51.62 48.01 77.86
CA GLY A 58 51.10 46.86 78.63
C GLY A 58 51.52 45.52 78.04
N ILE A 59 52.05 44.62 78.88
CA ILE A 59 52.45 43.27 78.46
C ILE A 59 51.20 42.39 78.39
N ALA A 60 50.87 41.88 77.21
CA ALA A 60 49.89 40.80 77.07
C ALA A 60 50.53 39.47 77.49
N VAL A 61 50.15 38.97 78.67
CA VAL A 61 50.54 37.64 79.16
C VAL A 61 49.71 36.54 78.49
N THR A 62 50.16 35.28 78.58
CA THR A 62 49.49 34.12 77.95
C THR A 62 48.12 33.76 78.53
N THR A 63 47.63 34.54 79.50
CA THR A 63 46.29 34.47 80.11
C THR A 63 45.42 35.69 79.75
N ASP A 64 45.86 36.56 78.85
CA ASP A 64 45.05 37.65 78.28
C ASP A 64 43.86 37.07 77.52
N SER A 65 42.65 37.35 78.00
CA SER A 65 41.41 36.78 77.47
C SER A 65 41.12 37.13 76.01
N ARG A 66 41.81 38.12 75.44
CA ARG A 66 41.70 38.51 74.02
C ARG A 66 42.45 37.55 73.06
N LEU A 67 43.18 36.58 73.62
CA LEU A 67 44.04 35.63 72.92
C LEU A 67 43.60 34.16 73.10
N THR A 68 42.54 33.88 73.86
CA THR A 68 42.18 32.51 74.30
C THR A 68 40.87 31.95 73.73
N ASP A 69 40.20 32.63 72.78
CA ASP A 69 39.01 32.09 72.12
C ASP A 69 38.99 32.25 70.59
N SER A 70 38.17 31.41 69.95
CA SER A 70 37.72 31.66 68.58
C SER A 70 36.62 32.71 68.65
N ARG A 71 36.89 33.89 68.05
CA ARG A 71 36.08 35.11 68.16
C ARG A 71 34.68 34.96 67.58
N THR A 72 33.84 34.29 68.35
CA THR A 72 32.41 34.20 68.18
C THR A 72 31.84 35.60 68.45
N PRO A 73 31.18 36.27 67.49
CA PRO A 73 30.63 37.59 67.74
C PRO A 73 29.61 37.54 68.90
N THR A 74 29.55 38.61 69.69
CA THR A 74 28.64 38.73 70.85
C THR A 74 28.04 40.13 70.90
N GLY A 75 26.93 40.29 71.61
CA GLY A 75 26.15 41.53 71.64
C GLY A 75 25.07 41.60 70.55
N SER A 76 24.40 42.75 70.46
CA SER A 76 23.25 42.95 69.57
C SER A 76 23.61 42.84 68.08
N ALA A 77 22.74 42.18 67.33
CA ALA A 77 22.83 42.15 65.87
C ALA A 77 22.39 43.49 65.25
N GLY A 78 22.86 43.78 64.03
CA GLY A 78 22.59 45.05 63.34
C GLY A 78 22.24 44.90 61.86
N GLY A 79 21.79 46.00 61.26
CA GLY A 79 21.39 46.06 59.85
C GLY A 79 20.08 45.33 59.59
N ASP A 80 20.16 44.23 58.84
CA ASP A 80 19.04 43.35 58.50
C ASP A 80 18.80 42.23 59.55
N LEU A 81 19.71 42.10 60.50
CA LEU A 81 19.68 41.11 61.57
C LEU A 81 19.12 41.70 62.89
N THR A 82 18.54 40.83 63.72
CA THR A 82 18.03 41.15 65.06
C THR A 82 18.42 40.08 66.09
N GLY A 83 18.15 40.34 67.36
CA GLY A 83 18.61 39.49 68.47
C GLY A 83 20.07 39.75 68.80
N THR A 84 20.80 38.70 69.15
CA THR A 84 22.20 38.78 69.60
C THR A 84 23.05 37.67 68.97
N TYR A 85 24.28 38.00 68.60
CA TYR A 85 25.25 36.99 68.19
C TYR A 85 25.62 36.05 69.36
N PRO A 86 25.96 34.77 69.11
CA PRO A 86 26.20 34.14 67.81
C PRO A 86 24.98 33.84 66.93
N ASN A 87 23.77 33.87 67.49
CA ASN A 87 22.55 33.35 66.84
C ASN A 87 21.55 34.47 66.54
N PRO A 88 21.84 35.41 65.61
CA PRO A 88 20.91 36.43 65.20
C PRO A 88 19.77 35.86 64.34
N ALA A 89 18.62 36.52 64.36
CA ALA A 89 17.52 36.26 63.43
C ALA A 89 17.57 37.24 62.25
N VAL A 90 17.16 36.79 61.06
CA VAL A 90 16.92 37.69 59.91
C VAL A 90 15.55 38.36 60.11
N ALA A 91 15.52 39.69 60.13
CA ALA A 91 14.27 40.46 60.27
C ALA A 91 13.99 41.40 59.08
N LYS A 92 14.96 41.58 58.19
CA LYS A 92 14.85 42.40 57.00
C LYS A 92 15.65 41.78 55.85
N VAL A 93 15.43 42.30 54.64
CA VAL A 93 16.33 42.11 53.49
C VAL A 93 16.51 43.46 52.81
N ASN A 94 17.75 43.95 52.72
CA ASN A 94 18.10 45.27 52.21
C ASN A 94 17.27 46.41 52.86
N GLY A 95 17.12 46.36 54.19
CA GLY A 95 16.33 47.32 54.97
C GLY A 95 14.80 47.10 54.96
N VAL A 96 14.26 46.29 54.05
CA VAL A 96 12.81 45.98 53.95
C VAL A 96 12.44 44.96 55.02
N ALA A 97 11.52 45.30 55.93
CA ALA A 97 11.15 44.43 57.06
C ALA A 97 10.35 43.19 56.60
N VAL A 98 10.81 41.99 56.99
CA VAL A 98 10.15 40.72 56.67
C VAL A 98 9.30 40.27 57.86
N THR A 99 8.01 40.06 57.64
CA THR A 99 7.06 39.67 58.70
C THR A 99 6.39 38.31 58.43
N GLY A 100 6.10 37.58 59.51
CA GLY A 100 5.52 36.22 59.48
C GLY A 100 6.54 35.09 59.57
N ILE A 101 6.04 33.86 59.66
CA ILE A 101 6.83 32.61 59.68
C ILE A 101 6.65 31.92 58.32
N PRO A 102 7.72 31.48 57.63
CA PRO A 102 7.60 30.78 56.36
C PRO A 102 6.91 29.43 56.53
N SER A 103 5.91 29.17 55.70
CA SER A 103 5.42 27.81 55.41
C SER A 103 6.17 27.23 54.22
N ASN A 104 6.18 25.91 54.06
CA ASN A 104 6.79 25.26 52.89
C ASN A 104 6.17 25.80 51.58
N GLY A 105 7.01 26.08 50.58
CA GLY A 105 6.58 26.64 49.29
C GLY A 105 6.28 28.14 49.25
N GLN A 106 6.40 28.88 50.36
CA GLN A 106 6.21 30.33 50.37
C GLN A 106 7.48 31.12 49.98
N VAL A 107 7.28 32.32 49.45
CA VAL A 107 8.33 33.29 49.08
C VAL A 107 8.13 34.62 49.80
N ILE A 108 9.21 35.38 49.97
CA ILE A 108 9.16 36.75 50.51
C ILE A 108 8.67 37.69 49.40
N THR A 109 7.46 38.20 49.53
CA THR A 109 6.90 39.21 48.61
C THR A 109 6.93 40.58 49.27
N ALA A 110 7.51 41.57 48.60
CA ALA A 110 7.47 42.96 49.05
C ALA A 110 6.03 43.50 48.98
N THR A 111 5.49 43.91 50.13
CA THR A 111 4.14 44.48 50.26
C THR A 111 4.16 46.01 50.24
N SER A 112 5.33 46.62 50.39
CA SER A 112 5.61 48.05 50.22
C SER A 112 7.11 48.28 50.02
N SER A 113 7.54 49.52 49.83
CA SER A 113 8.97 49.91 49.80
C SER A 113 9.71 49.71 51.15
N SER A 114 9.02 49.32 52.23
CA SER A 114 9.60 49.18 53.57
C SER A 114 9.19 47.89 54.30
N ALA A 115 8.28 47.09 53.73
CA ALA A 115 7.80 45.85 54.32
C ALA A 115 7.57 44.74 53.27
N ALA A 116 7.72 43.50 53.72
CA ALA A 116 7.49 42.28 52.97
C ALA A 116 6.86 41.22 53.89
N SER A 117 6.18 40.24 53.30
CA SER A 117 5.62 39.10 54.02
C SER A 117 5.80 37.81 53.25
N TRP A 118 5.77 36.68 53.97
CA TRP A 118 5.71 35.36 53.35
C TRP A 118 4.34 35.16 52.69
N GLN A 119 4.34 34.87 51.40
CA GLN A 119 3.14 34.64 50.60
C GLN A 119 3.33 33.38 49.75
N ALA A 120 2.21 32.80 49.28
CA ALA A 120 2.31 31.90 48.13
C ALA A 120 2.92 32.68 46.94
N PRO A 121 3.71 32.05 46.05
CA PRO A 121 4.24 32.72 44.87
C PRO A 121 3.09 33.33 44.06
N ASN A 122 3.02 34.66 44.04
CA ASN A 122 2.04 35.34 43.20
C ASN A 122 2.39 35.02 41.75
N GLY A 123 1.47 34.38 41.04
CA GLY A 123 1.78 33.64 39.82
C GLY A 123 2.53 34.52 38.81
N ILE A 124 3.67 34.01 38.32
CA ILE A 124 4.19 34.44 37.01
C ILE A 124 2.99 34.39 36.06
N PRO A 125 2.73 35.41 35.21
CA PRO A 125 1.64 35.36 34.25
C PRO A 125 1.79 34.11 33.37
N LYS A 126 1.06 33.03 33.72
CA LYS A 126 0.96 31.83 32.91
C LYS A 126 0.44 32.29 31.56
N ASP A 127 1.24 32.05 30.52
CA ASP A 127 0.99 32.60 29.21
C ASP A 127 -0.45 32.27 28.80
N THR A 128 -1.30 33.28 28.63
CA THR A 128 -2.74 33.09 28.54
C THR A 128 -3.19 32.34 27.28
N ILE A 129 -2.24 32.00 26.41
CA ILE A 129 -2.41 31.13 25.25
C ILE A 129 -1.90 29.69 25.55
N PHE A 130 -0.83 29.51 26.33
CA PHE A 130 -0.19 28.21 26.58
C PHE A 130 -0.46 27.68 28.00
N ILE A 131 -1.27 26.63 28.10
CA ILE A 131 -1.55 25.92 29.34
C ILE A 131 -0.63 24.69 29.43
N ASN A 132 0.44 24.79 30.21
CA ASN A 132 1.32 23.66 30.53
C ASN A 132 0.61 22.69 31.50
N THR A 133 0.26 21.49 31.05
CA THR A 133 -0.65 20.60 31.79
C THR A 133 -0.12 20.16 33.16
N ALA A 134 1.20 20.04 33.32
CA ALA A 134 1.83 19.67 34.60
C ALA A 134 1.68 20.76 35.69
N ASP A 135 1.39 22.01 35.34
CA ASP A 135 1.19 23.07 36.33
C ASP A 135 -0.26 23.14 36.86
N HIS A 136 -1.08 22.12 36.60
CA HIS A 136 -2.54 22.12 36.80
C HIS A 136 -3.09 20.77 37.31
N GLU A 137 -2.53 20.26 38.41
CA GLU A 137 -2.99 19.06 39.15
C GLU A 137 -2.84 17.70 38.44
N LEU A 138 -2.48 17.66 37.14
CA LEU A 138 -2.03 16.42 36.51
C LEU A 138 -0.67 15.97 37.07
N VAL A 139 -0.51 14.68 37.30
CA VAL A 139 0.69 14.04 37.85
C VAL A 139 1.56 13.43 36.74
N LEU A 140 0.96 12.91 35.66
CA LEU A 140 1.65 12.49 34.44
C LEU A 140 2.74 11.40 34.63
N ASP A 141 2.59 10.56 35.65
CA ASP A 141 3.53 9.49 36.05
C ASP A 141 3.27 8.11 35.41
N GLY A 142 2.11 7.94 34.76
CA GLY A 142 1.64 6.68 34.19
C GLY A 142 0.97 5.72 35.19
N VAL A 143 0.69 6.18 36.41
CA VAL A 143 0.20 5.36 37.53
C VAL A 143 -1.02 6.01 38.21
N THR A 144 -1.01 7.34 38.34
CA THR A 144 -2.06 8.18 38.88
C THR A 144 -3.11 8.49 37.81
N ASP A 145 -4.40 8.47 38.17
CA ASP A 145 -5.48 8.78 37.22
C ASP A 145 -5.62 10.29 36.99
N ASP A 146 -5.12 10.75 35.85
CA ASP A 146 -5.13 12.16 35.45
C ASP A 146 -6.47 12.61 34.84
N SER A 147 -7.41 11.69 34.58
CA SER A 147 -8.59 11.95 33.73
C SER A 147 -9.43 13.15 34.21
N ALA A 148 -9.70 13.20 35.52
CA ALA A 148 -10.51 14.25 36.12
C ALA A 148 -9.78 15.61 36.13
N ALA A 149 -8.46 15.61 36.32
CA ALA A 149 -7.64 16.82 36.28
C ALA A 149 -7.61 17.40 34.86
N PHE A 150 -7.38 16.58 33.83
CA PHE A 150 -7.39 17.02 32.43
C PHE A 150 -8.77 17.56 32.01
N GLN A 151 -9.86 16.88 32.37
CA GLN A 151 -11.21 17.34 32.02
C GLN A 151 -11.59 18.65 32.73
N THR A 152 -11.17 18.82 34.00
CA THR A 152 -11.33 20.07 34.76
C THR A 152 -10.53 21.20 34.13
N MET A 153 -9.29 20.91 33.72
CA MET A 153 -8.37 21.85 33.10
C MET A 153 -8.91 22.36 31.74
N LEU A 154 -9.39 21.48 30.85
CA LEU A 154 -10.07 21.87 29.61
C LEU A 154 -11.30 22.78 29.88
N THR A 155 -12.11 22.42 30.88
CA THR A 155 -13.32 23.17 31.26
C THR A 155 -12.99 24.55 31.84
N THR A 156 -11.84 24.68 32.51
CA THR A 156 -11.40 25.92 33.18
C THR A 156 -10.82 26.95 32.20
N TYR A 157 -10.05 26.50 31.20
CA TYR A 157 -9.35 27.41 30.28
C TYR A 157 -10.04 27.60 28.92
N GLY A 158 -10.89 26.66 28.51
CA GLY A 158 -11.80 26.80 27.36
C GLY A 158 -11.12 26.95 26.00
N ALA A 159 -11.79 27.68 25.11
CA ALA A 159 -11.38 27.89 23.71
C ALA A 159 -10.23 28.91 23.57
N ASN A 160 -9.55 28.90 22.42
CA ASN A 160 -8.42 29.77 22.09
C ASN A 160 -7.20 29.51 23.02
N LYS A 161 -6.79 28.24 23.12
CA LYS A 161 -5.76 27.73 24.05
C LYS A 161 -4.90 26.64 23.41
N ILE A 162 -3.66 26.54 23.87
CA ILE A 162 -2.70 25.50 23.51
C ILE A 162 -2.38 24.72 24.79
N TYR A 163 -2.96 23.54 24.90
CA TYR A 163 -2.82 22.59 26.00
C TYR A 163 -1.57 21.73 25.77
N ARG A 164 -0.46 22.11 26.40
CA ARG A 164 0.86 21.52 26.15
C ARG A 164 1.27 20.57 27.28
N PHE A 165 1.59 19.33 26.92
CA PHE A 165 2.23 18.37 27.81
C PHE A 165 3.76 18.53 27.77
N PRO A 166 4.45 18.48 28.93
CA PRO A 166 5.92 18.54 28.95
C PRO A 166 6.57 17.24 28.43
N PRO A 167 7.86 17.26 28.09
CA PRO A 167 8.61 16.07 27.71
C PRO A 167 8.65 15.06 28.86
N GLY A 168 8.37 13.79 28.56
CA GLY A 168 8.30 12.70 29.52
C GLY A 168 6.91 12.47 30.14
N ALA A 169 5.92 13.32 29.84
CA ALA A 169 4.56 13.19 30.36
C ALA A 169 3.91 11.85 29.96
N ASN A 170 3.46 11.08 30.94
CA ASN A 170 2.73 9.82 30.74
C ASN A 170 1.38 9.89 31.46
N MET A 171 0.34 10.32 30.75
CA MET A 171 -0.99 10.48 31.32
C MET A 171 -1.70 9.12 31.38
N LEU A 172 -2.02 8.62 32.57
CA LEU A 172 -2.87 7.43 32.73
C LEU A 172 -4.34 7.88 32.86
N ILE A 173 -5.23 7.26 32.08
CA ILE A 173 -6.66 7.57 32.11
C ILE A 173 -7.52 6.36 32.45
N LYS A 174 -8.46 6.55 33.39
CA LYS A 174 -9.48 5.58 33.81
C LYS A 174 -10.90 6.00 33.43
N THR A 175 -11.10 7.22 32.92
CA THR A 175 -12.34 7.66 32.26
C THR A 175 -12.05 8.32 30.90
N PRO A 176 -12.95 8.26 29.91
CA PRO A 176 -12.73 8.88 28.59
C PRO A 176 -12.55 10.40 28.67
N LEU A 177 -11.60 10.94 27.89
CA LEU A 177 -11.39 12.40 27.80
C LEU A 177 -12.27 13.01 26.72
N THR A 178 -12.89 14.17 26.99
CA THR A 178 -13.73 14.87 26.01
C THR A 178 -13.26 16.31 25.78
N ALA A 179 -13.03 16.65 24.52
CA ALA A 179 -12.65 17.99 24.08
C ALA A 179 -13.78 18.58 23.21
N SER A 180 -14.71 19.27 23.86
CA SER A 180 -15.88 19.89 23.22
C SER A 180 -15.69 21.40 23.06
N LEU A 181 -14.57 21.81 22.47
CA LEU A 181 -14.10 23.19 22.33
C LEU A 181 -13.56 23.44 20.92
N SER A 182 -13.86 24.61 20.34
CA SER A 182 -13.23 25.10 19.09
C SER A 182 -11.95 25.90 19.39
N ASN A 183 -11.12 26.10 18.37
CA ASN A 183 -9.90 26.92 18.41
C ASN A 183 -8.91 26.45 19.49
N ILE A 184 -8.63 25.15 19.56
CA ILE A 184 -7.71 24.58 20.57
C ILE A 184 -6.63 23.72 19.93
N VAL A 185 -5.46 23.70 20.56
CA VAL A 185 -4.39 22.75 20.26
C VAL A 185 -4.16 21.88 21.50
N ILE A 186 -4.10 20.56 21.33
CA ILE A 186 -3.62 19.62 22.34
C ILE A 186 -2.28 19.09 21.83
N GLU A 187 -1.19 19.47 22.51
CA GLU A 187 0.18 19.32 22.04
C GLU A 187 1.01 18.49 23.03
N GLY A 188 1.44 17.31 22.60
CA GLY A 188 2.52 16.57 23.24
C GLY A 188 3.89 17.02 22.73
N SER A 189 4.93 16.59 23.43
CA SER A 189 6.34 16.88 23.10
C SER A 189 6.94 15.97 22.02
N GLY A 190 6.10 15.19 21.31
CA GLY A 190 6.48 14.27 20.24
C GLY A 190 6.18 12.80 20.60
N ARG A 191 6.09 11.95 19.57
CA ARG A 191 5.87 10.49 19.74
C ARG A 191 6.85 9.87 20.72
N GLY A 192 6.31 9.07 21.65
CA GLY A 192 7.07 8.41 22.71
C GLY A 192 7.62 9.35 23.79
N LEU A 193 7.48 10.67 23.65
CA LEU A 193 7.87 11.68 24.64
C LEU A 193 6.65 12.24 25.41
N THR A 194 5.46 12.19 24.80
CA THR A 194 4.18 12.34 25.52
C THR A 194 3.31 11.13 25.23
N THR A 195 2.81 10.46 26.27
CA THR A 195 1.99 9.26 26.18
C THR A 195 0.64 9.45 26.87
N ILE A 196 -0.43 8.92 26.27
CA ILE A 196 -1.75 8.76 26.90
C ILE A 196 -2.07 7.26 26.95
N THR A 197 -2.17 6.72 28.17
CA THR A 197 -2.37 5.29 28.44
C THR A 197 -3.79 5.03 28.95
N MET A 198 -4.60 4.29 28.18
CA MET A 198 -5.87 3.76 28.68
C MET A 198 -5.61 2.63 29.67
N ASP A 199 -6.10 2.78 30.90
CA ASP A 199 -5.99 1.75 31.94
C ASP A 199 -6.84 0.50 31.64
N THR A 200 -6.44 -0.61 32.26
CA THR A 200 -7.19 -1.86 32.40
C THR A 200 -8.61 -1.70 32.91
N SER A 201 -8.92 -0.65 33.69
CA SER A 201 -10.27 -0.36 34.20
C SER A 201 -11.22 0.31 33.19
N LEU A 202 -10.72 0.79 32.05
CA LEU A 202 -11.49 1.53 31.05
C LEU A 202 -12.35 0.58 30.18
N THR A 203 -13.24 -0.20 30.80
CA THR A 203 -14.01 -1.28 30.14
C THR A 203 -15.46 -0.89 29.85
N GLY A 204 -15.80 -0.74 28.57
CA GLY A 204 -17.17 -0.51 28.12
C GLY A 204 -17.26 -0.02 26.67
N ALA A 205 -18.48 0.05 26.13
CA ALA A 205 -18.74 0.79 24.90
C ALA A 205 -18.57 2.31 25.15
N SER A 206 -18.05 3.06 24.17
CA SER A 206 -17.63 4.46 24.32
C SER A 206 -16.37 4.71 25.18
N SER A 207 -15.57 3.67 25.46
CA SER A 207 -14.22 3.80 26.05
C SER A 207 -13.18 4.36 25.05
N ASN A 208 -13.38 5.59 24.57
CA ASN A 208 -12.37 6.32 23.79
C ASN A 208 -11.25 6.84 24.73
N ALA A 209 -10.02 7.01 24.22
CA ALA A 209 -8.98 7.73 24.96
C ALA A 209 -9.20 9.24 24.91
N LEU A 210 -9.54 9.76 23.72
CA LEU A 210 -9.87 11.15 23.48
C LEU A 210 -10.97 11.26 22.42
N THR A 211 -12.07 11.93 22.78
CA THR A 211 -13.16 12.27 21.86
C THR A 211 -13.22 13.78 21.63
N ILE A 212 -13.00 14.20 20.40
CA ILE A 212 -13.25 15.58 19.94
C ILE A 212 -14.74 15.66 19.57
N ASN A 213 -15.47 16.57 20.24
CA ASN A 213 -16.93 16.67 20.20
C ASN A 213 -17.65 15.37 20.61
N SER A 214 -17.89 15.20 21.92
CA SER A 214 -18.63 14.05 22.45
C SER A 214 -20.14 14.12 22.24
N SER A 215 -20.69 15.26 21.83
CA SER A 215 -22.15 15.50 21.82
C SER A 215 -22.56 16.59 20.82
N PRO A 216 -22.44 16.35 19.50
CA PRO A 216 -23.00 17.23 18.48
C PRO A 216 -24.52 17.38 18.69
N THR A 217 -25.00 18.62 18.67
CA THR A 217 -26.41 18.95 18.91
C THR A 217 -27.13 19.13 17.58
N PHE A 218 -28.27 18.46 17.42
CA PHE A 218 -29.15 18.58 16.26
C PHE A 218 -30.41 19.37 16.67
N GLU A 219 -30.74 20.42 15.94
CA GLU A 219 -31.93 21.25 16.19
C GLU A 219 -33.20 20.64 15.55
N THR A 220 -34.26 21.43 15.39
CA THR A 220 -35.49 20.99 14.72
C THR A 220 -35.22 20.64 13.26
N SER A 221 -35.72 19.48 12.82
CA SER A 221 -35.71 19.06 11.42
C SER A 221 -36.88 19.68 10.66
N PHE A 222 -36.60 20.24 9.48
CA PHE A 222 -37.61 20.79 8.60
C PHE A 222 -37.62 20.06 7.26
N SER A 223 -38.79 19.59 6.81
CA SER A 223 -38.97 19.03 5.47
C SER A 223 -38.70 20.08 4.39
N LEU A 224 -38.08 19.66 3.28
CA LEU A 224 -37.99 20.48 2.08
C LEU A 224 -39.37 20.66 1.45
N VAL A 225 -39.58 21.78 0.74
CA VAL A 225 -40.80 22.04 -0.04
C VAL A 225 -40.59 21.92 -1.56
N ALA A 226 -39.33 21.74 -1.99
CA ALA A 226 -38.94 21.39 -3.35
C ALA A 226 -37.77 20.40 -3.31
N SER A 227 -37.70 19.49 -4.29
CA SER A 227 -36.55 18.59 -4.45
C SER A 227 -35.32 19.38 -4.89
N ALA A 228 -34.16 19.10 -4.29
CA ALA A 228 -32.87 19.63 -4.74
C ALA A 228 -32.04 18.55 -5.47
N ASN A 229 -31.31 18.96 -6.51
CA ASN A 229 -30.63 18.10 -7.46
C ASN A 229 -29.11 18.32 -7.41
N ILE A 230 -28.35 17.38 -7.99
CA ILE A 230 -26.89 17.51 -8.10
C ILE A 230 -26.54 18.80 -8.86
N GLY A 231 -25.79 19.69 -8.21
CA GLY A 231 -25.40 20.99 -8.78
C GLY A 231 -26.21 22.20 -8.31
N ASP A 232 -27.37 22.00 -7.67
CA ASP A 232 -28.13 23.11 -7.05
C ASP A 232 -27.33 23.69 -5.87
N THR A 233 -27.44 24.99 -5.59
CA THR A 233 -26.68 25.67 -4.51
C THR A 233 -27.56 26.17 -3.36
N ALA A 234 -28.77 25.63 -3.24
CA ALA A 234 -29.75 25.98 -2.21
C ALA A 234 -30.75 24.83 -1.99
N VAL A 235 -31.48 24.89 -0.89
CA VAL A 235 -32.70 24.11 -0.66
C VAL A 235 -33.86 25.03 -0.28
N SER A 236 -35.08 24.63 -0.66
CA SER A 236 -36.30 25.34 -0.32
C SER A 236 -37.01 24.70 0.87
N VAL A 237 -37.37 25.51 1.86
CA VAL A 237 -38.26 25.18 2.99
C VAL A 237 -39.39 26.21 3.08
N SER A 238 -40.25 26.15 4.11
CA SER A 238 -41.23 27.23 4.34
C SER A 238 -40.50 28.55 4.69
N PRO A 239 -41.06 29.73 4.33
CA PRO A 239 -40.52 31.03 4.73
C PRO A 239 -40.24 31.16 6.25
N ALA A 240 -41.14 30.62 7.08
CA ALA A 240 -40.99 30.62 8.54
C ALA A 240 -39.84 29.72 9.02
N ASN A 241 -39.62 28.57 8.36
CA ASN A 241 -38.51 27.66 8.69
C ASN A 241 -37.18 28.26 8.21
N ALA A 242 -37.13 28.86 7.02
CA ALA A 242 -35.95 29.52 6.48
C ALA A 242 -35.45 30.63 7.43
N ALA A 243 -36.37 31.42 8.02
CA ALA A 243 -36.05 32.46 8.99
C ALA A 243 -35.34 31.99 10.28
N THR A 244 -35.20 30.68 10.52
CA THR A 244 -34.45 30.12 11.66
C THR A 244 -32.95 29.88 11.36
N PHE A 245 -32.55 29.98 10.09
CA PHE A 245 -31.16 29.81 9.64
C PHE A 245 -30.46 31.16 9.43
N LEU A 246 -29.15 31.18 9.66
CA LEU A 246 -28.26 32.33 9.52
C LEU A 246 -27.02 31.96 8.69
N ALA A 247 -26.39 32.95 8.07
CA ALA A 247 -25.11 32.75 7.40
C ALA A 247 -24.03 32.33 8.41
N GLY A 248 -23.34 31.22 8.14
CA GLY A 248 -22.37 30.57 9.04
C GLY A 248 -22.92 29.37 9.82
N ASP A 249 -24.23 29.11 9.79
CA ASP A 249 -24.81 27.89 10.36
C ASP A 249 -24.32 26.64 9.61
N TYR A 250 -24.01 25.56 10.33
CA TYR A 250 -23.84 24.24 9.73
C TYR A 250 -25.18 23.52 9.73
N VAL A 251 -25.49 22.86 8.62
CA VAL A 251 -26.72 22.10 8.48
C VAL A 251 -26.42 20.72 7.90
N LEU A 252 -27.11 19.70 8.41
CA LEU A 252 -27.25 18.43 7.73
C LEU A 252 -28.44 18.53 6.77
N VAL A 253 -28.17 18.40 5.48
CA VAL A 253 -29.22 18.08 4.49
C VAL A 253 -29.31 16.56 4.44
N ARG A 254 -30.52 16.02 4.66
CA ARG A 254 -30.78 14.59 4.84
C ARG A 254 -31.80 14.07 3.84
N SER A 255 -31.62 12.85 3.35
CA SER A 255 -32.53 12.17 2.41
C SER A 255 -32.49 10.66 2.63
N ASN A 256 -33.65 10.00 2.77
CA ASN A 256 -33.71 8.55 3.00
C ASN A 256 -33.41 7.71 1.73
N ALA A 257 -32.91 8.34 0.65
CA ALA A 257 -32.34 7.64 -0.48
C ALA A 257 -31.15 6.78 -0.04
N LEU A 258 -31.26 5.47 -0.24
CA LEU A 258 -30.28 4.49 0.24
C LEU A 258 -29.00 4.46 -0.61
N VAL A 259 -27.86 4.27 0.05
CA VAL A 259 -26.50 4.27 -0.56
C VAL A 259 -25.82 2.89 -0.52
N ASP A 260 -26.33 1.96 0.29
CA ASP A 260 -26.04 0.51 0.23
C ASP A 260 -27.07 -0.23 1.11
N THR A 261 -26.85 -0.33 2.42
CA THR A 261 -27.80 -0.96 3.35
C THR A 261 -28.89 0.03 3.81
N PRO A 262 -30.01 -0.43 4.43
CA PRO A 262 -31.13 0.43 4.84
C PRO A 262 -30.81 1.59 5.80
N ASN A 263 -29.60 1.64 6.36
CA ASN A 263 -29.17 2.68 7.30
C ASN A 263 -28.19 3.69 6.66
N LYS A 264 -27.82 3.54 5.37
CA LYS A 264 -26.84 4.42 4.70
C LYS A 264 -27.56 5.39 3.78
N HIS A 265 -27.45 6.69 4.06
CA HIS A 265 -28.24 7.73 3.41
C HIS A 265 -27.35 8.68 2.59
N THR A 266 -27.97 9.46 1.70
CA THR A 266 -27.24 10.38 0.81
C THR A 266 -26.76 11.67 1.49
N ASP A 267 -27.04 11.82 2.79
CA ASP A 267 -26.88 13.02 3.61
C ASP A 267 -25.52 13.72 3.43
N GLU A 268 -25.55 15.05 3.58
CA GLU A 268 -24.39 15.92 3.43
C GLU A 268 -24.45 17.12 4.38
N VAL A 269 -23.31 17.47 4.98
CA VAL A 269 -23.19 18.70 5.78
C VAL A 269 -22.83 19.88 4.87
N LYS A 270 -23.55 20.99 5.03
CA LYS A 270 -23.37 22.26 4.31
C LYS A 270 -23.12 23.40 5.29
N ILE A 271 -22.52 24.48 4.81
CA ILE A 271 -22.48 25.75 5.52
C ILE A 271 -23.47 26.70 4.85
N VAL A 272 -24.38 27.29 5.63
CA VAL A 272 -25.31 28.29 5.13
C VAL A 272 -24.54 29.56 4.77
N LYS A 273 -24.64 29.99 3.51
CA LYS A 273 -23.98 31.19 2.97
C LYS A 273 -24.86 32.42 3.07
N SER A 274 -26.16 32.25 2.82
CA SER A 274 -27.17 33.31 2.89
C SER A 274 -28.57 32.70 2.91
N VAL A 275 -29.55 33.46 3.39
CA VAL A 275 -30.94 33.00 3.51
C VAL A 275 -31.87 34.05 2.91
N ASP A 276 -32.74 33.62 2.01
CA ASP A 276 -33.92 34.39 1.60
C ASP A 276 -35.13 33.83 2.36
N ALA A 277 -35.37 34.41 3.53
CA ALA A 277 -36.48 34.02 4.39
C ALA A 277 -37.86 34.40 3.81
N THR A 278 -37.94 35.26 2.80
CA THR A 278 -39.21 35.61 2.14
C THR A 278 -39.62 34.54 1.13
N ASN A 279 -38.66 34.05 0.33
CA ASN A 279 -38.88 33.00 -0.67
C ASN A 279 -38.55 31.58 -0.17
N GLY A 280 -38.25 31.42 1.12
CA GLY A 280 -38.00 30.13 1.77
C GLY A 280 -36.69 29.44 1.38
N GLN A 281 -35.71 30.17 0.85
CA GLN A 281 -34.47 29.60 0.32
C GLN A 281 -33.32 29.68 1.33
N VAL A 282 -32.64 28.55 1.55
CA VAL A 282 -31.39 28.48 2.30
C VAL A 282 -30.27 28.16 1.29
N TYR A 283 -29.38 29.13 1.06
CA TYR A 283 -28.26 29.01 0.11
C TYR A 283 -27.00 28.53 0.82
N PHE A 284 -26.20 27.72 0.14
CA PHE A 284 -25.00 27.11 0.69
C PHE A 284 -23.70 27.71 0.16
N ASP A 285 -22.60 27.42 0.87
CA ASP A 285 -21.23 27.71 0.48
C ASP A 285 -20.86 27.01 -0.85
N ASP A 286 -21.39 25.80 -1.05
CA ASP A 286 -21.10 24.88 -2.14
C ASP A 286 -22.38 24.18 -2.67
N ARG A 287 -22.26 23.43 -3.77
CA ARG A 287 -23.36 22.70 -4.41
C ARG A 287 -23.86 21.50 -3.59
N ILE A 288 -25.08 21.08 -3.87
CA ILE A 288 -25.64 19.76 -3.56
C ILE A 288 -24.91 18.69 -4.39
N TYR A 289 -24.42 17.62 -3.74
CA TYR A 289 -23.69 16.54 -4.42
C TYR A 289 -24.58 15.32 -4.74
N SER A 290 -25.75 15.18 -4.09
CA SER A 290 -26.65 14.04 -4.29
C SER A 290 -28.11 14.47 -4.24
N PRO A 291 -29.04 13.80 -4.95
CA PRO A 291 -30.44 14.23 -5.00
C PRO A 291 -31.11 14.17 -3.63
N HIS A 292 -31.71 15.27 -3.21
CA HIS A 292 -32.50 15.40 -1.99
C HIS A 292 -33.95 15.61 -2.38
N LEU A 293 -34.63 14.50 -2.69
CA LEU A 293 -35.96 14.51 -3.29
C LEU A 293 -37.08 14.49 -2.25
N LEU A 294 -38.23 15.09 -2.59
CA LEU A 294 -39.44 15.01 -1.78
C LEU A 294 -39.97 13.57 -1.65
N SER A 295 -39.72 12.69 -2.63
CA SER A 295 -40.03 11.26 -2.55
C SER A 295 -39.32 10.55 -1.41
N ASP A 296 -38.14 11.04 -1.07
CA ASP A 296 -37.20 10.40 -0.14
C ASP A 296 -37.34 11.04 1.28
N SER A 297 -38.39 11.86 1.46
CA SER A 297 -38.68 12.65 2.65
C SER A 297 -37.51 13.53 3.10
N ALA A 298 -36.89 14.23 2.15
CA ALA A 298 -35.72 15.05 2.41
C ALA A 298 -35.97 16.19 3.43
N THR A 299 -34.98 16.46 4.28
CA THR A 299 -35.03 17.46 5.35
C THR A 299 -33.74 18.27 5.47
N ILE A 300 -33.80 19.41 6.16
CA ILE A 300 -32.67 20.19 6.62
C ILE A 300 -32.73 20.31 8.16
N ILE A 301 -31.58 20.15 8.82
CA ILE A 301 -31.44 20.19 10.29
C ILE A 301 -30.21 21.01 10.62
N LYS A 302 -30.29 21.98 11.54
CA LYS A 302 -29.09 22.68 12.04
C LYS A 302 -28.30 21.75 12.97
N VAL A 303 -26.97 21.75 12.85
CA VAL A 303 -26.07 20.89 13.63
C VAL A 303 -24.89 21.70 14.18
N SER A 304 -24.48 21.44 15.43
CA SER A 304 -23.27 22.07 15.97
C SER A 304 -22.00 21.36 15.52
N VAL A 305 -21.04 22.16 15.07
CA VAL A 305 -19.75 21.74 14.51
C VAL A 305 -18.64 22.50 15.24
N LEU A 306 -17.64 21.78 15.76
CA LEU A 306 -16.44 22.42 16.32
C LEU A 306 -15.51 22.88 15.19
N LYS A 307 -14.68 23.91 15.45
CA LYS A 307 -13.73 24.44 14.47
C LYS A 307 -12.30 24.43 14.97
N ASP A 308 -11.35 24.31 14.04
CA ASP A 308 -9.93 24.62 14.26
C ASP A 308 -9.34 23.93 15.50
N VAL A 309 -9.55 22.61 15.58
CA VAL A 309 -8.97 21.74 16.62
C VAL A 309 -7.69 21.10 16.06
N THR A 310 -6.60 21.11 16.81
CA THR A 310 -5.35 20.40 16.46
C THR A 310 -4.95 19.46 17.59
N VAL A 311 -4.57 18.23 17.26
CA VAL A 311 -4.00 17.26 18.22
C VAL A 311 -2.69 16.74 17.66
N ARG A 312 -1.57 16.99 18.35
CA ARG A 312 -0.25 16.63 17.82
C ARG A 312 0.78 16.13 18.83
N GLY A 313 1.74 15.35 18.35
CA GLY A 313 2.93 14.96 19.12
C GLY A 313 2.66 14.01 20.30
N ILE A 314 1.62 13.15 20.22
CA ILE A 314 1.15 12.28 21.31
C ILE A 314 1.14 10.81 20.88
N THR A 315 1.65 9.92 21.73
CA THR A 315 1.44 8.46 21.61
C THR A 315 0.22 8.03 22.43
N PHE A 316 -0.82 7.53 21.78
CA PHE A 316 -1.93 6.82 22.40
C PHE A 316 -1.61 5.32 22.53
N THR A 317 -1.84 4.74 23.70
CA THR A 317 -1.58 3.32 23.99
C THR A 317 -2.65 2.72 24.91
N SER A 318 -2.77 1.40 24.94
CA SER A 318 -3.73 0.68 25.78
C SER A 318 -3.07 -0.39 26.65
N ALA A 319 -3.25 -0.27 27.97
CA ALA A 319 -2.96 -1.32 28.95
C ALA A 319 -4.09 -2.35 29.07
N GLN A 320 -5.27 -2.12 28.46
CA GLN A 320 -6.38 -3.07 28.46
C GLN A 320 -5.93 -4.42 27.87
N THR A 321 -6.33 -5.51 28.53
CA THR A 321 -5.96 -6.89 28.18
C THR A 321 -7.01 -7.63 27.35
N SER A 322 -8.20 -7.05 27.22
CA SER A 322 -9.33 -7.55 26.45
C SER A 322 -9.95 -6.45 25.60
N THR A 323 -10.83 -6.85 24.68
CA THR A 323 -11.60 -5.98 23.78
C THR A 323 -12.73 -5.22 24.50
N PRO A 324 -12.73 -3.86 24.53
CA PRO A 324 -13.87 -3.06 24.98
C PRO A 324 -14.99 -3.02 23.92
N ASP A 325 -16.20 -3.44 24.26
CA ASP A 325 -17.29 -3.79 23.32
C ASP A 325 -17.48 -2.87 22.10
N ILE A 326 -17.20 -3.44 20.92
CA ILE A 326 -17.59 -3.17 19.50
C ILE A 326 -17.71 -1.73 18.95
N ALA A 327 -17.77 -0.69 19.76
CA ALA A 327 -18.09 0.69 19.39
C ALA A 327 -17.03 1.68 19.91
N THR A 328 -15.75 1.26 19.93
CA THR A 328 -14.65 2.06 20.46
C THR A 328 -13.57 2.32 19.41
N ALA A 329 -13.29 3.60 19.19
CA ALA A 329 -12.06 4.08 18.59
C ALA A 329 -11.18 4.70 19.67
N THR A 330 -9.86 4.55 19.58
CA THR A 330 -8.95 5.15 20.56
C THR A 330 -9.02 6.68 20.50
N PHE A 331 -9.03 7.24 19.29
CA PHE A 331 -9.34 8.63 19.02
C PHE A 331 -10.62 8.71 18.18
N LEU A 332 -11.58 9.54 18.59
CA LEU A 332 -12.83 9.77 17.89
C LEU A 332 -13.00 11.28 17.65
N ALA A 333 -13.38 11.66 16.43
CA ALA A 333 -13.77 13.02 16.09
C ALA A 333 -15.12 13.03 15.37
N GLN A 334 -16.02 13.90 15.82
CA GLN A 334 -17.39 13.97 15.29
C GLN A 334 -17.76 15.42 14.96
N TYR A 335 -18.25 15.71 13.75
CA TYR A 335 -18.73 17.05 13.39
C TYR A 335 -17.69 18.14 13.77
N VAL A 336 -16.50 18.04 13.18
CA VAL A 336 -15.39 19.01 13.35
C VAL A 336 -14.96 19.51 11.98
N ASP A 337 -14.82 20.83 11.83
CA ASP A 337 -14.32 21.51 10.64
C ASP A 337 -12.89 22.01 10.88
N GLY A 338 -11.95 21.68 10.00
CA GLY A 338 -10.54 22.03 10.17
C GLY A 338 -9.81 21.27 11.28
N LEU A 339 -10.21 20.02 11.59
CA LEU A 339 -9.45 19.16 12.50
C LEU A 339 -8.10 18.77 11.91
N LYS A 340 -7.02 18.92 12.68
CA LYS A 340 -5.66 18.50 12.31
C LYS A 340 -5.13 17.49 13.30
N VAL A 341 -4.55 16.40 12.79
CA VAL A 341 -3.92 15.35 13.58
C VAL A 341 -2.53 15.06 13.03
N GLU A 342 -1.50 15.43 13.79
CA GLU A 342 -0.12 15.60 13.28
C GLU A 342 0.92 14.94 14.22
N ASP A 343 1.93 14.24 13.71
CA ASP A 343 3.01 13.61 14.53
C ASP A 343 2.52 12.77 15.74
N CYS A 344 1.34 12.13 15.65
CA CYS A 344 0.86 11.23 16.68
C CYS A 344 1.25 9.75 16.40
N GLU A 345 1.15 8.90 17.42
CA GLU A 345 1.27 7.44 17.31
C GLU A 345 0.06 6.76 17.98
N TRP A 346 -0.49 5.71 17.37
CA TRP A 346 -1.40 4.77 18.01
C TRP A 346 -0.71 3.41 18.11
N LYS A 347 -0.35 3.01 19.32
CA LYS A 347 0.55 1.89 19.58
C LYS A 347 -0.13 0.83 20.43
N GLU A 348 -0.21 -0.40 19.93
CA GLU A 348 -0.85 -1.52 20.65
C GLU A 348 -2.23 -1.10 21.21
N VAL A 349 -3.06 -0.50 20.35
CA VAL A 349 -4.44 -0.08 20.65
C VAL A 349 -5.44 -1.19 20.27
N TRP A 350 -6.74 -1.02 20.54
CA TRP A 350 -7.79 -2.02 20.23
C TRP A 350 -8.82 -1.47 19.22
N TYR A 351 -9.49 -2.38 18.49
CA TYR A 351 -10.58 -2.12 17.53
C TYR A 351 -10.30 -1.13 16.41
N THR A 352 -10.29 0.16 16.70
CA THR A 352 -10.08 1.26 15.75
C THR A 352 -9.11 2.24 16.40
N ALA A 353 -8.02 2.61 15.72
CA ALA A 353 -7.11 3.62 16.25
C ALA A 353 -7.74 5.02 16.17
N VAL A 354 -8.29 5.39 15.01
CA VAL A 354 -8.80 6.73 14.69
C VAL A 354 -10.14 6.62 13.97
N ASP A 355 -11.10 7.47 14.30
CA ASP A 355 -12.42 7.53 13.66
C ASP A 355 -12.83 8.98 13.38
N PHE A 356 -13.20 9.26 12.12
CA PHE A 356 -13.67 10.56 11.62
C PHE A 356 -15.13 10.46 11.17
N THR A 357 -16.05 11.02 11.96
CA THR A 357 -17.49 11.01 11.72
C THR A 357 -17.96 12.40 11.30
N SER A 358 -18.51 12.56 10.10
CA SER A 358 -18.99 13.84 9.56
C SER A 358 -18.01 15.02 9.74
N CYS A 359 -16.71 14.78 9.61
CA CYS A 359 -15.67 15.81 9.75
C CYS A 359 -15.41 16.52 8.41
N LEU A 360 -15.03 17.79 8.45
CA LEU A 360 -14.89 18.65 7.27
C LEU A 360 -13.47 19.24 7.19
N ASN A 361 -12.93 19.40 5.98
CA ASN A 361 -11.69 20.14 5.68
C ASN A 361 -10.49 19.75 6.58
N SER A 362 -10.38 18.46 6.90
CA SER A 362 -9.54 17.95 7.99
C SER A 362 -8.29 17.22 7.49
N THR A 363 -7.25 17.12 8.33
CA THR A 363 -5.99 16.43 8.01
C THR A 363 -5.59 15.40 9.06
N PHE A 364 -5.03 14.30 8.58
CA PHE A 364 -4.33 13.28 9.37
C PHE A 364 -2.97 13.06 8.69
N GLU A 365 -1.94 13.79 9.13
CA GLU A 365 -0.64 13.85 8.45
C GLU A 365 0.56 13.41 9.31
N GLY A 366 1.43 12.59 8.71
CA GLY A 366 2.74 12.25 9.26
C GLY A 366 2.69 11.39 10.53
N ASN A 367 1.56 10.74 10.81
CA ASN A 367 1.31 9.91 12.00
C ASN A 367 1.79 8.46 11.82
N VAL A 368 1.76 7.69 12.92
CA VAL A 368 2.03 6.24 12.94
C VAL A 368 0.85 5.50 13.56
N VAL A 369 0.38 4.42 12.93
CA VAL A 369 -0.50 3.44 13.58
C VAL A 369 0.21 2.09 13.59
N ASN A 370 0.57 1.64 14.79
CA ASN A 370 1.42 0.50 15.05
C ASN A 370 0.65 -0.58 15.82
N ARG A 371 0.03 -1.47 15.05
CA ARG A 371 -0.78 -2.62 15.45
C ARG A 371 -2.09 -2.29 16.18
N VAL A 372 -3.19 -2.69 15.56
CA VAL A 372 -4.54 -2.62 16.14
C VAL A 372 -4.99 -4.02 16.55
N LYS A 373 -5.19 -4.23 17.84
CA LYS A 373 -5.50 -5.51 18.49
C LYS A 373 -6.99 -5.86 18.43
N THR A 374 -7.25 -7.17 18.55
CA THR A 374 -8.55 -7.78 18.80
C THR A 374 -8.34 -9.07 19.60
N THR A 375 -9.38 -9.53 20.31
CA THR A 375 -9.42 -10.85 20.96
C THR A 375 -9.99 -11.94 20.03
N THR A 376 -10.71 -11.57 18.97
CA THR A 376 -11.41 -12.51 18.10
C THR A 376 -10.68 -12.70 16.77
N ALA A 377 -10.37 -13.95 16.41
CA ALA A 377 -9.71 -14.28 15.14
C ALA A 377 -10.53 -13.88 13.89
N SER A 378 -11.86 -13.80 14.04
CA SER A 378 -12.80 -13.40 12.98
C SER A 378 -13.18 -11.91 13.01
N ALA A 379 -12.35 -11.03 13.59
CA ALA A 379 -12.72 -9.64 13.83
C ALA A 379 -12.98 -8.82 12.54
N THR A 380 -14.25 -8.47 12.35
CA THR A 380 -14.74 -7.54 11.31
C THR A 380 -14.37 -6.07 11.58
N ILE A 381 -13.61 -5.77 12.64
CA ILE A 381 -13.10 -4.44 13.00
C ILE A 381 -11.64 -4.59 13.48
N ARG A 382 -10.71 -3.82 12.90
CA ARG A 382 -9.27 -3.74 13.24
C ARG A 382 -8.62 -2.56 12.49
N TYR A 383 -9.18 -1.36 12.61
CA TYR A 383 -8.94 -0.24 11.70
C TYR A 383 -7.82 0.69 12.17
N GLY A 384 -6.98 1.14 11.22
CA GLY A 384 -6.13 2.31 11.44
C GLY A 384 -6.98 3.57 11.52
N ILE A 385 -7.59 3.95 10.39
CA ILE A 385 -8.57 5.04 10.32
C ILE A 385 -9.90 4.49 9.80
N LEU A 386 -10.98 4.73 10.53
CA LEU A 386 -12.33 4.73 10.00
C LEU A 386 -12.69 6.15 9.53
N VAL A 387 -13.21 6.25 8.32
CA VAL A 387 -13.79 7.48 7.75
C VAL A 387 -15.26 7.18 7.51
N ALA A 388 -16.16 7.97 8.09
CA ALA A 388 -17.57 7.60 8.15
C ALA A 388 -18.52 8.80 8.05
N SER A 389 -19.76 8.46 7.69
CA SER A 389 -20.90 9.37 7.52
C SER A 389 -20.54 10.53 6.56
N ALA A 390 -21.05 11.75 6.79
CA ALA A 390 -20.91 12.89 5.88
C ALA A 390 -19.51 13.57 5.88
N THR A 391 -18.44 12.81 6.13
CA THR A 391 -17.07 13.33 6.17
C THR A 391 -16.64 13.82 4.78
N ARG A 392 -16.13 15.05 4.68
CA ARG A 392 -15.81 15.70 3.39
C ARG A 392 -14.48 16.44 3.42
N ASN A 393 -13.70 16.31 2.34
CA ASN A 393 -12.39 16.96 2.20
C ASN A 393 -11.44 16.58 3.36
N LEU A 394 -11.28 15.26 3.58
CA LEU A 394 -10.33 14.69 4.53
C LEU A 394 -9.05 14.28 3.79
N THR A 395 -7.89 14.72 4.27
CA THR A 395 -6.58 14.33 3.74
C THR A 395 -5.81 13.47 4.74
N VAL A 396 -5.57 12.20 4.37
CA VAL A 396 -4.73 11.24 5.08
C VAL A 396 -3.38 11.17 4.35
N ALA A 397 -2.38 11.89 4.85
CA ALA A 397 -1.11 12.10 4.14
C ALA A 397 0.13 11.56 4.90
N ASN A 398 1.06 10.94 4.18
CA ASN A 398 2.43 10.68 4.67
C ASN A 398 2.52 9.83 5.96
N ASN A 399 1.49 9.04 6.29
CA ASN A 399 1.43 8.23 7.52
C ASN A 399 2.05 6.84 7.33
N HIS A 400 2.43 6.19 8.43
CA HIS A 400 2.88 4.79 8.46
C HIS A 400 1.92 3.89 9.24
N PHE A 401 1.41 2.85 8.58
CA PHE A 401 0.49 1.85 9.13
C PHE A 401 1.12 0.46 9.15
N ASN A 402 1.06 -0.21 10.30
CA ASN A 402 1.60 -1.56 10.50
C ASN A 402 0.55 -2.43 11.21
N ARG A 403 0.24 -3.62 10.67
CA ARG A 403 -0.68 -4.60 11.29
C ARG A 403 -2.05 -4.01 11.68
N CYS A 404 -2.69 -3.37 10.69
CA CYS A 404 -4.09 -2.96 10.72
C CYS A 404 -4.86 -3.81 9.70
N ARG A 405 -6.09 -4.26 9.98
CA ARG A 405 -6.87 -5.06 9.01
C ARG A 405 -7.16 -4.25 7.74
N HIS A 406 -7.58 -3.00 7.93
CA HIS A 406 -7.52 -1.92 6.96
C HIS A 406 -6.80 -0.74 7.60
N SER A 407 -5.90 -0.10 6.88
CA SER A 407 -5.15 1.07 7.34
C SER A 407 -5.98 2.35 7.25
N VAL A 408 -6.71 2.50 6.15
CA VAL A 408 -7.83 3.45 6.01
C VAL A 408 -9.01 2.67 5.42
N VAL A 409 -10.19 2.85 6.01
CA VAL A 409 -11.45 2.32 5.51
C VAL A 409 -12.50 3.43 5.48
N VAL A 410 -13.21 3.58 4.35
CA VAL A 410 -14.51 4.28 4.36
C VAL A 410 -15.58 3.29 4.81
N GLY A 411 -16.38 3.66 5.80
CA GLY A 411 -17.39 2.79 6.42
C GLY A 411 -18.52 3.58 7.08
N THR A 412 -19.20 2.93 8.02
CA THR A 412 -20.39 3.42 8.72
C THR A 412 -20.47 2.77 10.10
N HIS A 413 -20.97 3.47 11.10
CA HIS A 413 -21.17 2.97 12.47
C HIS A 413 -22.35 2.01 12.61
N GLY A 414 -23.25 1.99 11.63
CA GLY A 414 -24.37 1.02 11.54
C GLY A 414 -25.59 1.40 12.38
N THR A 415 -25.58 2.58 13.01
CA THR A 415 -26.73 3.11 13.75
C THR A 415 -27.75 3.77 12.81
N THR A 416 -28.88 4.24 13.31
CA THR A 416 -30.06 4.60 12.49
C THR A 416 -30.18 6.09 12.14
N ASN A 417 -29.23 6.95 12.53
CA ASN A 417 -29.34 8.40 12.36
C ASN A 417 -28.05 9.03 11.81
N TYR A 418 -28.21 9.80 10.72
CA TYR A 418 -27.22 10.74 10.17
C TYR A 418 -25.95 10.12 9.53
N GLU A 419 -26.07 8.89 9.04
CA GLU A 419 -25.08 8.18 8.24
C GLU A 419 -25.07 8.67 6.79
N GLY A 420 -24.40 9.81 6.54
CA GLY A 420 -24.27 10.42 5.21
C GLY A 420 -23.19 9.83 4.31
N LEU A 421 -23.01 10.45 3.15
CA LEU A 421 -22.01 10.07 2.14
C LEU A 421 -20.66 10.74 2.40
N THR A 422 -19.59 9.94 2.52
CA THR A 422 -18.21 10.46 2.57
C THR A 422 -17.80 10.95 1.18
N ARG A 423 -17.14 12.11 1.09
CA ARG A 423 -16.78 12.76 -0.19
C ARG A 423 -15.39 13.40 -0.18
N ASP A 424 -14.79 13.53 -1.36
CA ASP A 424 -13.51 14.23 -1.56
C ASP A 424 -12.37 13.71 -0.64
N LEU A 425 -12.28 12.39 -0.44
CA LEU A 425 -11.27 11.75 0.43
C LEU A 425 -9.93 11.58 -0.30
N THR A 426 -8.86 12.14 0.27
CA THR A 426 -7.49 11.97 -0.25
C THR A 426 -6.65 11.11 0.69
N VAL A 427 -6.13 9.99 0.17
CA VAL A 427 -5.20 9.07 0.85
C VAL A 427 -3.89 9.07 0.06
N VAL A 428 -2.88 9.81 0.51
CA VAL A 428 -1.68 10.12 -0.28
C VAL A 428 -0.35 9.83 0.44
N GLY A 429 0.59 9.20 -0.26
CA GLY A 429 1.97 9.02 0.21
C GLY A 429 2.13 8.11 1.44
N ASN A 430 1.08 7.42 1.87
CA ASN A 430 1.11 6.58 3.08
C ASN A 430 1.87 5.27 2.80
N THR A 431 2.55 4.75 3.82
CA THR A 431 3.12 3.39 3.78
C THR A 431 2.29 2.47 4.66
N SER A 432 1.81 1.36 4.12
CA SER A 432 1.03 0.36 4.84
C SER A 432 1.63 -1.03 4.66
N VAL A 433 1.88 -1.72 5.78
CA VAL A 433 2.56 -3.03 5.82
C VAL A 433 1.79 -4.06 6.64
N ALA A 434 1.76 -5.30 6.13
CA ALA A 434 1.15 -6.47 6.78
C ALA A 434 -0.31 -6.26 7.25
N SER A 435 -1.18 -5.79 6.34
CA SER A 435 -2.63 -5.82 6.56
C SER A 435 -3.22 -7.22 6.33
N ASP A 436 -4.21 -7.60 7.14
CA ASP A 436 -4.83 -8.94 7.09
C ASP A 436 -5.84 -9.12 5.94
N THR A 437 -6.31 -8.02 5.35
CA THR A 437 -7.07 -7.99 4.08
C THR A 437 -6.68 -6.73 3.28
N ALA A 438 -7.61 -5.85 2.88
CA ALA A 438 -7.28 -4.66 2.09
C ALA A 438 -6.43 -3.64 2.89
N HIS A 439 -5.29 -3.17 2.36
CA HIS A 439 -4.50 -2.11 3.02
C HIS A 439 -5.29 -0.79 3.07
N PHE A 440 -5.83 -0.37 1.93
CA PHE A 440 -6.75 0.76 1.85
C PHE A 440 -8.08 0.28 1.24
N ASP A 441 -9.18 0.72 1.81
CA ASP A 441 -10.54 0.32 1.41
C ASP A 441 -11.46 1.53 1.32
N CYS A 442 -12.32 1.55 0.31
CA CYS A 442 -13.59 2.28 0.41
C CYS A 442 -14.77 1.34 0.17
N HIS A 443 -15.70 1.35 1.12
CA HIS A 443 -17.05 0.83 0.92
C HIS A 443 -17.85 1.76 -0.02
N GLN A 444 -19.07 1.32 -0.31
CA GLN A 444 -20.06 1.98 -1.16
C GLN A 444 -20.33 3.48 -0.85
N PRO A 445 -20.37 3.96 0.42
CA PRO A 445 -20.65 5.36 0.72
C PRO A 445 -19.42 6.29 0.57
N LEU A 446 -18.64 6.12 -0.49
CA LEU A 446 -17.66 7.10 -0.96
C LEU A 446 -18.05 7.63 -2.35
N ASP A 447 -18.09 8.95 -2.50
CA ASP A 447 -18.18 9.63 -3.80
C ASP A 447 -17.08 10.68 -3.94
N GLY A 448 -16.11 10.43 -4.81
CA GLY A 448 -14.89 11.22 -4.92
C GLY A 448 -13.79 10.73 -3.98
N GLY A 449 -12.83 9.97 -4.51
CA GLY A 449 -11.72 9.42 -3.74
C GLY A 449 -10.40 9.41 -4.50
N LEU A 450 -9.30 9.75 -3.85
CA LEU A 450 -7.95 9.73 -4.42
C LEU A 450 -6.99 8.89 -3.56
N PHE A 451 -6.63 7.71 -4.04
CA PHE A 451 -5.57 6.88 -3.46
C PHE A 451 -4.29 7.07 -4.30
N ALA A 452 -3.38 7.93 -3.85
CA ALA A 452 -2.23 8.39 -4.64
C ALA A 452 -0.87 8.09 -4.00
N ASN A 453 0.08 7.57 -4.78
CA ASN A 453 1.49 7.40 -4.39
C ASN A 453 1.74 6.60 -3.08
N ASN A 454 0.76 5.81 -2.61
CA ASN A 454 0.90 5.01 -1.40
C ASN A 454 1.74 3.75 -1.67
N THR A 455 2.32 3.18 -0.62
CA THR A 455 3.05 1.91 -0.67
C THR A 455 2.30 0.85 0.15
N CYS A 456 1.78 -0.18 -0.51
CA CYS A 456 1.14 -1.35 0.09
C CYS A 456 2.09 -2.55 0.01
N ILE A 457 2.47 -3.12 1.17
CA ILE A 457 3.26 -4.35 1.24
C ILE A 457 2.45 -5.41 1.98
N GLY A 458 1.82 -6.28 1.19
CA GLY A 458 1.03 -7.40 1.68
C GLY A 458 1.85 -8.34 2.57
N GLY A 459 1.20 -8.84 3.62
CA GLY A 459 1.78 -9.92 4.41
C GLY A 459 1.54 -11.25 3.71
N ILE A 460 2.60 -11.96 3.32
CA ILE A 460 2.51 -13.42 3.24
C ILE A 460 2.22 -13.90 4.67
N SER A 461 1.00 -14.33 4.95
CA SER A 461 0.52 -14.67 6.29
C SER A 461 1.06 -16.04 6.77
N TYR A 462 2.37 -16.18 6.82
CA TYR A 462 3.08 -17.33 7.42
C TYR A 462 2.78 -17.53 8.92
N LEU A 463 2.00 -16.61 9.51
CA LEU A 463 1.61 -16.54 10.92
C LEU A 463 0.09 -16.42 11.14
N ASP A 464 -0.73 -16.28 10.09
CA ASP A 464 -2.20 -16.31 10.22
C ASP A 464 -2.84 -17.08 9.03
N PRO A 465 -3.31 -18.32 9.25
CA PRO A 465 -3.96 -19.13 8.21
C PRO A 465 -5.41 -18.70 7.89
N ALA A 466 -5.97 -17.71 8.59
CA ALA A 466 -7.31 -17.16 8.30
C ALA A 466 -7.27 -15.92 7.37
N ALA A 467 -6.11 -15.27 7.21
CA ALA A 467 -5.96 -14.11 6.34
C ALA A 467 -6.24 -14.48 4.87
N SER A 468 -7.39 -14.01 4.38
CA SER A 468 -7.89 -14.31 3.04
C SER A 468 -8.45 -13.05 2.40
N ASN A 469 -8.02 -12.77 1.18
CA ASN A 469 -8.23 -11.53 0.42
C ASN A 469 -7.40 -10.35 0.95
N VAL A 470 -6.08 -10.55 1.08
CA VAL A 470 -5.10 -9.45 1.22
C VAL A 470 -5.06 -8.65 -0.07
N ASN A 471 -5.64 -7.45 -0.06
CA ASN A 471 -5.76 -6.59 -1.24
C ASN A 471 -4.89 -5.34 -1.07
N GLY A 472 -4.28 -4.81 -2.14
CA GLY A 472 -3.56 -3.54 -2.06
C GLY A 472 -4.52 -2.37 -1.83
N ILE A 473 -5.46 -2.17 -2.75
CA ILE A 473 -6.51 -1.15 -2.64
C ILE A 473 -7.85 -1.78 -3.06
N GLN A 474 -8.88 -1.64 -2.23
CA GLN A 474 -10.23 -2.13 -2.51
C GLN A 474 -11.19 -0.95 -2.72
N VAL A 475 -11.99 -1.01 -3.79
CA VAL A 475 -12.80 0.12 -4.28
C VAL A 475 -14.23 -0.32 -4.54
N ARG A 476 -15.18 0.23 -3.76
CA ARG A 476 -16.64 0.00 -3.92
C ARG A 476 -17.45 1.29 -4.12
N GLY A 477 -16.86 2.45 -3.82
CA GLY A 477 -17.46 3.77 -4.05
C GLY A 477 -17.41 4.24 -5.51
N LYS A 478 -17.76 5.50 -5.74
CA LYS A 478 -17.83 6.15 -7.06
C LYS A 478 -16.78 7.25 -7.22
N ASN A 479 -16.44 7.56 -8.47
CA ASN A 479 -15.50 8.63 -8.84
C ASN A 479 -14.14 8.49 -8.12
N VAL A 480 -13.59 7.27 -8.10
CA VAL A 480 -12.35 6.93 -7.39
C VAL A 480 -11.16 6.83 -8.34
N THR A 481 -10.07 7.53 -8.00
CA THR A 481 -8.78 7.46 -8.70
C THR A 481 -7.74 6.75 -7.83
N VAL A 482 -7.12 5.71 -8.37
CA VAL A 482 -6.02 4.94 -7.79
C VAL A 482 -4.79 5.20 -8.66
N SER A 483 -3.85 6.03 -8.19
CA SER A 483 -2.75 6.56 -9.02
C SER A 483 -1.35 6.43 -8.40
N GLY A 484 -0.36 6.03 -9.20
CA GLY A 484 1.06 6.05 -8.80
C GLY A 484 1.46 5.16 -7.60
N ASN A 485 0.56 4.32 -7.10
CA ASN A 485 0.81 3.49 -5.91
C ASN A 485 1.79 2.36 -6.22
N LYS A 486 2.52 1.92 -5.20
CA LYS A 486 3.39 0.73 -5.23
C LYS A 486 2.73 -0.37 -4.41
N ILE A 487 2.34 -1.46 -5.05
CA ILE A 487 1.58 -2.55 -4.44
C ILE A 487 2.33 -3.86 -4.69
N SER A 488 2.62 -4.61 -3.63
CA SER A 488 3.32 -5.90 -3.72
C SER A 488 2.85 -6.89 -2.66
N HIS A 489 3.08 -8.18 -2.90
CA HIS A 489 2.84 -9.27 -1.93
C HIS A 489 1.36 -9.45 -1.49
N CYS A 490 0.42 -8.85 -2.21
CA CYS A 490 -1.03 -9.02 -2.00
C CYS A 490 -1.57 -10.24 -2.76
N GLN A 491 -2.78 -10.70 -2.44
CA GLN A 491 -3.55 -11.59 -3.33
C GLN A 491 -4.09 -10.84 -4.55
N LYS A 492 -4.49 -9.58 -4.36
CA LYS A 492 -5.01 -8.71 -5.43
C LYS A 492 -4.40 -7.32 -5.32
N GLY A 493 -3.92 -6.76 -6.42
CA GLY A 493 -3.30 -5.42 -6.42
C GLY A 493 -4.34 -4.32 -6.17
N VAL A 494 -5.29 -4.19 -7.09
CA VAL A 494 -6.49 -3.35 -6.93
C VAL A 494 -7.72 -4.24 -7.13
N ALA A 495 -8.72 -4.14 -6.24
CA ALA A 495 -9.96 -4.90 -6.33
C ALA A 495 -11.17 -3.95 -6.41
N ILE A 496 -11.79 -3.88 -7.58
CA ILE A 496 -12.97 -3.06 -7.89
C ILE A 496 -14.21 -3.95 -7.71
N GLN A 497 -15.11 -3.57 -6.80
CA GLN A 497 -16.23 -4.40 -6.35
C GLN A 497 -17.55 -3.61 -6.28
N GLY A 498 -18.66 -4.33 -6.17
CA GLY A 498 -20.00 -3.76 -5.97
C GLY A 498 -21.04 -4.83 -5.67
N ASP A 499 -22.12 -4.45 -4.99
CA ASP A 499 -23.22 -5.33 -4.61
C ASP A 499 -24.44 -5.18 -5.55
N SER A 500 -25.58 -5.77 -5.17
CA SER A 500 -26.82 -5.78 -5.96
C SER A 500 -27.56 -4.43 -6.01
N LEU A 501 -27.24 -3.49 -5.13
CA LEU A 501 -27.85 -2.16 -5.03
C LEU A 501 -26.89 -1.08 -5.55
N HIS A 502 -25.60 -1.19 -5.24
CA HIS A 502 -24.60 -0.15 -5.53
C HIS A 502 -23.32 -0.71 -6.16
N THR A 503 -22.91 -0.11 -7.28
CA THR A 503 -21.72 -0.53 -8.04
C THR A 503 -20.67 0.57 -8.12
N ALA A 504 -19.40 0.15 -8.13
CA ALA A 504 -18.28 1.04 -8.44
C ALA A 504 -18.39 1.60 -9.87
N GLN A 505 -18.31 2.92 -9.98
CA GLN A 505 -18.54 3.68 -11.20
C GLN A 505 -17.52 4.80 -11.34
N SER A 506 -17.08 5.09 -12.57
CA SER A 506 -16.08 6.13 -12.88
C SER A 506 -14.75 5.90 -12.14
N ILE A 507 -14.18 4.69 -12.28
CA ILE A 507 -12.97 4.28 -11.54
C ILE A 507 -11.74 4.36 -12.45
N THR A 508 -10.74 5.12 -12.04
CA THR A 508 -9.46 5.26 -12.78
C THR A 508 -8.32 4.61 -12.01
N VAL A 509 -7.63 3.64 -12.61
CA VAL A 509 -6.43 2.98 -12.09
C VAL A 509 -5.28 3.33 -13.03
N CYS A 510 -4.37 4.23 -12.62
CA CYS A 510 -3.36 4.77 -13.53
C CYS A 510 -1.93 4.88 -12.96
N GLY A 511 -0.92 4.54 -13.77
CA GLY A 511 0.50 4.71 -13.41
C GLY A 511 0.97 3.93 -12.17
N ASN A 512 0.21 2.95 -11.68
CA ASN A 512 0.58 2.16 -10.50
C ASN A 512 1.63 1.11 -10.87
N ILE A 513 2.46 0.74 -9.89
CA ILE A 513 3.35 -0.43 -9.95
C ILE A 513 2.74 -1.52 -9.08
N ILE A 514 2.26 -2.58 -9.71
CA ILE A 514 1.61 -3.73 -9.08
C ILE A 514 2.49 -4.96 -9.39
N ASN A 515 3.12 -5.53 -8.36
CA ASN A 515 4.03 -6.66 -8.48
C ASN A 515 3.59 -7.83 -7.57
N GLU A 516 4.08 -9.04 -7.87
CA GLU A 516 4.06 -10.18 -6.93
C GLU A 516 2.67 -10.47 -6.32
N CYS A 517 1.62 -10.34 -7.13
CA CYS A 517 0.27 -10.71 -6.71
C CYS A 517 0.10 -12.22 -6.78
N TYR A 518 0.08 -12.88 -5.62
CA TYR A 518 0.09 -14.34 -5.52
C TYR A 518 -1.31 -14.93 -5.30
N ALA A 519 -1.55 -16.11 -5.85
CA ALA A 519 -2.74 -16.86 -5.48
C ALA A 519 -2.66 -17.24 -3.99
N SER A 520 -3.80 -17.36 -3.30
CA SER A 520 -3.80 -17.96 -1.95
C SER A 520 -3.12 -19.33 -2.02
N ARG A 521 -2.07 -19.53 -1.22
CA ARG A 521 -1.43 -20.83 -1.09
C ARG A 521 -2.36 -21.74 -0.30
N VAL A 522 -3.30 -22.37 -1.00
CA VAL A 522 -4.15 -23.44 -0.46
C VAL A 522 -3.29 -24.68 -0.20
N MET A 523 -2.49 -24.61 0.87
CA MET A 523 -2.23 -25.75 1.72
C MET A 523 -3.60 -26.18 2.24
N THR A 524 -4.20 -27.18 1.58
CA THR A 524 -5.47 -27.74 2.02
C THR A 524 -5.26 -28.44 3.37
N TYR A 525 -5.40 -27.68 4.45
CA TYR A 525 -5.61 -28.23 5.77
C TYR A 525 -6.95 -28.96 5.75
N LEU A 526 -6.90 -30.26 5.47
CA LEU A 526 -7.99 -31.19 5.75
C LEU A 526 -8.19 -31.23 7.27
N THR A 527 -9.00 -30.29 7.76
CA THR A 527 -9.45 -30.20 9.16
C THR A 527 -10.44 -31.31 9.51
N SER A 528 -10.96 -32.03 8.51
CA SER A 528 -11.55 -33.35 8.70
C SER A 528 -10.47 -34.38 9.00
N SER A 529 -10.44 -34.88 10.24
CA SER A 529 -9.72 -36.09 10.60
C SER A 529 -10.18 -37.26 9.71
N ILE A 530 -9.30 -37.76 8.84
CA ILE A 530 -9.56 -39.02 8.11
C ILE A 530 -9.42 -40.15 9.12
N THR A 531 -10.54 -40.52 9.75
CA THR A 531 -10.65 -41.71 10.58
C THR A 531 -10.53 -42.94 9.69
N LEU A 532 -9.30 -43.43 9.50
CA LEU A 532 -9.08 -44.74 8.90
C LEU A 532 -9.77 -45.79 9.77
N SER A 533 -10.73 -46.51 9.18
CA SER A 533 -11.62 -47.42 9.91
C SER A 533 -10.86 -48.57 10.56
N SER A 534 -11.28 -48.94 11.77
CA SER A 534 -10.58 -49.89 12.63
C SER A 534 -10.77 -51.37 12.22
N THR A 535 -10.12 -51.80 11.13
CA THR A 535 -9.83 -53.21 10.84
C THR A 535 -8.45 -53.36 10.17
N PRO A 536 -7.72 -54.47 10.40
CA PRO A 536 -6.29 -54.55 10.08
C PRO A 536 -6.00 -55.18 8.71
N PHE A 537 -4.78 -54.94 8.21
CA PHE A 537 -4.08 -55.90 7.35
C PHE A 537 -2.65 -56.14 7.84
N THR A 538 -2.08 -57.29 7.51
CA THR A 538 -1.00 -57.94 8.27
C THR A 538 0.42 -57.54 7.87
N ALA A 539 1.36 -57.75 8.80
CA ALA A 539 2.68 -57.10 8.83
C ALA A 539 3.87 -58.07 8.70
N SER A 540 5.07 -57.51 8.59
CA SER A 540 6.34 -58.21 8.85
C SER A 540 7.38 -57.28 9.52
N VAL A 541 7.25 -57.09 10.85
CA VAL A 541 8.28 -57.37 11.90
C VAL A 541 9.73 -56.88 11.65
N VAL A 542 10.52 -56.24 12.53
CA VAL A 542 10.53 -55.72 13.95
C VAL A 542 11.92 -55.01 14.08
N ASP A 543 12.27 -53.98 14.86
CA ASP A 543 11.64 -52.96 15.75
C ASP A 543 12.63 -51.74 15.81
N ALA A 544 12.35 -50.51 16.26
CA ALA A 544 11.68 -49.99 17.48
C ALA A 544 12.46 -50.19 18.80
N SER A 545 13.56 -49.44 18.99
CA SER A 545 14.19 -49.27 20.32
C SER A 545 14.59 -47.81 20.62
N SER A 546 13.95 -47.24 21.65
CA SER A 546 14.13 -45.89 22.23
C SER A 546 13.69 -44.67 21.39
N LEU A 547 13.35 -43.58 22.11
CA LEU A 547 12.98 -42.23 21.62
C LEU A 547 11.64 -42.17 20.81
N ALA A 548 10.46 -42.09 21.44
CA ALA A 548 9.87 -41.02 22.27
C ALA A 548 9.00 -40.01 21.47
N ALA A 549 8.09 -39.33 22.16
CA ALA A 549 6.92 -38.67 21.55
C ALA A 549 7.23 -37.40 20.73
N SER A 550 6.33 -37.07 19.80
CA SER A 550 6.26 -35.83 19.01
C SER A 550 7.31 -35.60 17.89
N GLY A 551 7.99 -36.65 17.44
CA GLY A 551 8.87 -36.60 16.25
C GLY A 551 8.13 -36.29 14.94
N THR A 552 7.89 -35.02 14.64
CA THR A 552 7.20 -34.59 13.41
C THR A 552 8.19 -34.50 12.23
N ILE A 553 8.16 -35.45 11.30
CA ILE A 553 8.88 -35.33 10.03
C ILE A 553 8.10 -34.39 9.10
N ARG A 554 8.46 -33.09 9.12
CA ARG A 554 7.93 -32.09 8.19
C ARG A 554 8.67 -32.16 6.86
N LEU A 555 8.02 -32.64 5.81
CA LEU A 555 8.46 -32.39 4.44
C LEU A 555 7.75 -31.13 3.91
N ILE A 556 8.52 -30.07 3.70
CA ILE A 556 8.10 -28.83 3.06
C ILE A 556 9.00 -28.63 1.84
N SER A 557 8.43 -28.49 0.64
CA SER A 557 9.18 -28.02 -0.52
C SER A 557 8.34 -27.10 -1.41
N THR A 558 8.65 -25.82 -1.38
CA THR A 558 8.44 -24.95 -2.53
C THR A 558 9.42 -25.37 -3.62
N ASP A 559 8.89 -25.78 -4.77
CA ASP A 559 9.61 -26.12 -6.02
C ASP A 559 10.61 -27.31 -5.97
N LYS A 560 10.40 -28.26 -6.88
CA LYS A 560 11.33 -29.34 -7.29
C LYS A 560 12.06 -30.11 -6.17
N PHE A 561 11.35 -31.00 -5.47
CA PHE A 561 12.03 -32.10 -4.78
C PHE A 561 12.47 -33.18 -5.80
N THR A 562 13.76 -33.54 -5.81
CA THR A 562 14.30 -34.69 -6.55
C THR A 562 14.91 -35.66 -5.56
N TYR A 563 14.28 -36.82 -5.38
CA TYR A 563 14.75 -37.84 -4.43
C TYR A 563 15.47 -38.99 -5.15
N THR A 564 16.79 -39.05 -5.01
CA THR A 564 17.62 -40.16 -5.52
C THR A 564 17.84 -41.20 -4.43
N GLY A 565 16.84 -42.07 -4.22
CA GLY A 565 16.92 -43.21 -3.31
C GLY A 565 15.95 -44.32 -3.75
N LYS A 566 16.48 -45.53 -3.96
CA LYS A 566 15.76 -46.72 -4.45
C LYS A 566 14.44 -46.94 -3.66
N SER A 567 13.32 -47.33 -4.26
CA SER A 567 13.17 -48.25 -5.41
C SER A 567 12.09 -47.86 -6.44
N ILE A 568 12.23 -48.38 -7.66
CA ILE A 568 11.22 -48.37 -8.74
C ILE A 568 10.64 -49.77 -8.85
N ASN A 569 9.31 -49.91 -9.03
CA ASN A 569 8.67 -50.90 -9.92
C ASN A 569 7.12 -50.84 -9.87
N ALA A 570 6.51 -50.01 -10.72
CA ALA A 570 5.12 -50.17 -11.23
C ALA A 570 4.74 -49.05 -12.24
N LEU A 571 5.49 -48.86 -13.34
CA LEU A 571 5.10 -47.89 -14.38
C LEU A 571 5.43 -48.35 -15.81
N THR A 572 4.82 -49.45 -16.21
CA THR A 572 4.85 -49.92 -17.60
C THR A 572 3.92 -49.05 -18.46
N GLY A 573 4.48 -48.06 -19.15
CA GLY A 573 3.73 -47.19 -20.07
C GLY A 573 3.80 -45.70 -19.74
N CYS A 574 4.98 -45.09 -19.95
CA CYS A 574 5.15 -43.64 -19.90
C CYS A 574 5.66 -43.14 -21.25
N THR A 575 4.73 -42.92 -22.19
CA THR A 575 4.94 -42.01 -23.33
C THR A 575 4.64 -40.57 -22.89
N SER A 576 5.10 -39.60 -23.69
CA SER A 576 4.89 -38.18 -23.43
C SER A 576 3.41 -37.79 -23.34
N SER A 577 3.11 -36.79 -22.48
CA SER A 577 1.79 -36.21 -22.20
C SER A 577 0.90 -37.01 -21.22
N GLN A 578 0.99 -36.68 -19.93
CA GLN A 578 -0.15 -36.89 -19.02
C GLN A 578 -1.03 -35.64 -19.01
N THR A 579 -2.12 -35.72 -19.77
CA THR A 579 -3.29 -34.85 -19.59
C THR A 579 -3.93 -35.18 -18.24
N THR A 580 -4.26 -34.18 -17.43
CA THR A 580 -5.01 -34.40 -16.17
C THR A 580 -6.48 -34.74 -16.47
N THR A 581 -6.77 -36.02 -16.70
CA THR A 581 -8.12 -36.53 -16.89
C THR A 581 -8.86 -36.55 -15.55
N TYR A 582 -9.57 -35.46 -15.24
CA TYR A 582 -10.61 -35.46 -14.21
C TYR A 582 -11.72 -36.48 -14.58
N PRO A 583 -12.37 -37.13 -13.60
CA PRO A 583 -13.41 -38.11 -13.88
C PRO A 583 -14.56 -37.47 -14.66
N ALA A 584 -15.07 -38.17 -15.68
CA ALA A 584 -16.10 -37.66 -16.57
C ALA A 584 -17.38 -37.29 -15.80
N GLY A 585 -17.67 -35.99 -15.72
CA GLY A 585 -18.76 -35.41 -14.91
C GLY A 585 -18.29 -34.46 -13.80
N ALA A 586 -17.02 -34.50 -13.40
CA ALA A 586 -16.45 -33.54 -12.44
C ALA A 586 -16.02 -32.25 -13.15
N SER A 587 -16.91 -31.25 -13.18
CA SER A 587 -16.56 -29.89 -13.58
C SER A 587 -15.66 -29.24 -12.53
N VAL A 588 -14.46 -28.80 -12.94
CA VAL A 588 -13.55 -28.01 -12.09
C VAL A 588 -14.08 -26.57 -11.99
N SER A 589 -15.19 -26.40 -11.28
CA SER A 589 -15.85 -25.12 -11.04
C SER A 589 -15.22 -24.40 -9.85
N GLN A 590 -13.93 -24.06 -9.94
CA GLN A 590 -13.38 -22.98 -9.13
C GLN A 590 -12.35 -22.18 -9.93
N ILE A 591 -12.81 -21.02 -10.39
CA ILE A 591 -11.93 -19.94 -10.86
C ILE A 591 -11.18 -19.46 -9.62
N SER A 592 -9.86 -19.68 -9.54
CA SER A 592 -9.05 -18.99 -8.54
C SER A 592 -9.07 -17.49 -8.87
N THR A 593 -9.71 -16.68 -8.03
CA THR A 593 -9.87 -15.23 -8.21
C THR A 593 -8.67 -14.44 -7.67
N ASP A 594 -7.79 -15.10 -6.92
CA ASP A 594 -6.56 -14.53 -6.38
C ASP A 594 -5.41 -14.53 -7.39
N GLY A 595 -4.32 -13.85 -7.04
CA GLY A 595 -3.11 -13.70 -7.83
C GLY A 595 -3.26 -12.68 -8.95
N VAL A 596 -4.12 -11.68 -8.77
CA VAL A 596 -4.58 -10.76 -9.83
C VAL A 596 -4.00 -9.36 -9.64
N GLY A 597 -3.60 -8.72 -10.74
CA GLY A 597 -3.13 -7.33 -10.71
C GLY A 597 -4.26 -6.33 -10.42
N VAL A 598 -5.21 -6.20 -11.35
CA VAL A 598 -6.45 -5.44 -11.18
C VAL A 598 -7.64 -6.37 -11.38
N GLU A 599 -8.43 -6.60 -10.33
CA GLU A 599 -9.69 -7.33 -10.39
C GLU A 599 -10.87 -6.37 -10.48
N MET A 600 -11.86 -6.77 -11.27
CA MET A 600 -13.22 -6.26 -11.31
C MET A 600 -14.16 -7.44 -11.03
N ASP A 601 -14.84 -7.46 -9.88
CA ASP A 601 -15.78 -8.54 -9.52
C ASP A 601 -17.00 -8.00 -8.77
N SER A 602 -18.20 -8.20 -9.31
CA SER A 602 -19.44 -7.62 -8.76
C SER A 602 -20.68 -8.43 -9.13
N ALA A 603 -21.65 -8.43 -8.21
CA ALA A 603 -22.98 -9.01 -8.42
C ALA A 603 -23.86 -8.18 -9.39
N ALA A 604 -23.50 -6.93 -9.67
CA ALA A 604 -24.20 -6.03 -10.59
C ALA A 604 -23.22 -5.37 -11.57
N THR A 605 -23.72 -4.45 -12.42
CA THR A 605 -22.91 -3.86 -13.49
C THR A 605 -22.05 -2.71 -13.00
N ILE A 606 -20.73 -2.90 -12.95
CA ILE A 606 -19.75 -1.80 -12.80
C ILE A 606 -19.54 -1.10 -14.15
N SER A 607 -19.20 0.19 -14.14
CA SER A 607 -19.07 0.95 -15.40
C SER A 607 -18.08 2.12 -15.36
N GLY A 608 -17.59 2.52 -16.54
CA GLY A 608 -16.66 3.63 -16.69
C GLY A 608 -15.32 3.37 -16.02
N ILE A 609 -14.73 2.20 -16.30
CA ILE A 609 -13.48 1.75 -15.66
C ILE A 609 -12.31 2.01 -16.61
N VAL A 610 -11.30 2.76 -16.17
CA VAL A 610 -10.11 3.10 -16.94
C VAL A 610 -8.86 2.55 -16.23
N ILE A 611 -8.18 1.60 -16.86
CA ILE A 611 -6.93 1.00 -16.38
C ILE A 611 -5.84 1.40 -17.37
N ILE A 612 -5.03 2.42 -17.03
CA ILE A 612 -4.10 3.06 -17.99
C ILE A 612 -2.67 3.25 -17.49
N GLY A 613 -1.69 2.84 -18.30
CA GLY A 613 -0.26 3.13 -18.06
C GLY A 613 0.32 2.50 -16.79
N ASN A 614 -0.29 1.45 -16.24
CA ASN A 614 0.21 0.74 -15.06
C ASN A 614 1.29 -0.28 -15.46
N THR A 615 2.21 -0.55 -14.54
CA THR A 615 3.10 -1.72 -14.60
C THR A 615 2.52 -2.81 -13.71
N ILE A 616 2.01 -3.88 -14.31
CA ILE A 616 1.35 -4.99 -13.62
C ILE A 616 2.12 -6.26 -13.96
N GLU A 617 2.95 -6.75 -13.04
CA GLU A 617 3.82 -7.90 -13.32
C GLU A 617 3.90 -8.95 -12.21
N ASN A 618 4.44 -10.12 -12.60
CA ASN A 618 4.67 -11.29 -11.76
C ASN A 618 3.41 -11.76 -10.99
N THR A 619 2.24 -11.55 -11.58
CA THR A 619 0.93 -11.99 -11.08
C THR A 619 0.71 -13.47 -11.38
N ASP A 620 0.17 -14.26 -10.44
CA ASP A 620 -0.06 -15.70 -10.66
C ASP A 620 -1.24 -16.01 -11.60
N SER A 621 -2.20 -15.08 -11.71
CA SER A 621 -3.48 -15.21 -12.40
C SER A 621 -3.52 -14.29 -13.63
N SER A 622 -4.53 -13.44 -13.80
CA SER A 622 -4.54 -12.38 -14.81
C SER A 622 -3.89 -11.09 -14.28
N ALA A 623 -3.25 -10.32 -15.15
CA ALA A 623 -2.85 -8.94 -14.84
C ALA A 623 -4.10 -8.04 -14.72
N VAL A 624 -5.12 -8.25 -15.56
CA VAL A 624 -6.45 -7.64 -15.45
C VAL A 624 -7.53 -8.70 -15.57
N LEU A 625 -8.45 -8.77 -14.61
CA LEU A 625 -9.55 -9.73 -14.55
C LEU A 625 -10.92 -9.06 -14.40
N GLY A 626 -11.89 -9.44 -15.22
CA GLY A 626 -13.31 -9.09 -15.12
C GLY A 626 -14.19 -10.30 -14.87
N GLN A 627 -14.94 -10.24 -13.77
CA GLN A 627 -15.93 -11.21 -13.30
C GLN A 627 -17.24 -10.46 -12.97
N GLY A 628 -18.37 -11.13 -13.14
CA GLY A 628 -19.65 -10.43 -13.18
C GLY A 628 -19.78 -9.54 -14.43
N ALA A 629 -20.58 -8.47 -14.32
CA ALA A 629 -20.92 -7.59 -15.45
C ALA A 629 -20.14 -6.28 -15.43
N GLN A 630 -19.55 -5.92 -16.58
CA GLN A 630 -18.86 -4.65 -16.80
C GLN A 630 -19.32 -3.99 -18.11
N THR A 631 -19.25 -2.66 -18.19
CA THR A 631 -19.48 -1.91 -19.44
C THR A 631 -18.64 -0.63 -19.48
N GLY A 632 -18.17 -0.23 -20.67
CA GLY A 632 -17.32 0.94 -20.82
C GLY A 632 -15.98 0.78 -20.08
N VAL A 633 -15.28 -0.33 -20.33
CA VAL A 633 -13.97 -0.62 -19.74
C VAL A 633 -12.87 -0.33 -20.74
N LEU A 634 -11.89 0.49 -20.35
CA LEU A 634 -10.68 0.78 -21.14
C LEU A 634 -9.46 0.23 -20.42
N VAL A 635 -8.75 -0.71 -21.05
CA VAL A 635 -7.44 -1.22 -20.62
C VAL A 635 -6.40 -0.71 -21.63
N ALA A 636 -5.67 0.34 -21.29
CA ALA A 636 -4.84 1.09 -22.22
C ALA A 636 -3.36 1.18 -21.77
N ASP A 637 -2.43 0.96 -22.69
CA ASP A 637 -1.02 1.36 -22.54
C ASP A 637 -0.28 0.78 -21.30
N ASN A 638 -0.80 -0.29 -20.69
CA ASN A 638 -0.21 -0.94 -19.52
C ASN A 638 0.92 -1.91 -19.93
N TYR A 639 1.88 -2.16 -19.03
CA TYR A 639 2.70 -3.38 -19.06
C TYR A 639 2.00 -4.46 -18.21
N CYS A 640 1.78 -5.64 -18.78
CA CYS A 640 1.00 -6.72 -18.18
C CYS A 640 1.71 -8.06 -18.34
N LYS A 641 2.24 -8.61 -17.25
CA LYS A 641 3.01 -9.86 -17.25
C LYS A 641 2.55 -10.80 -16.15
N ASN A 642 1.99 -11.94 -16.52
CA ASN A 642 1.59 -12.97 -15.58
C ASN A 642 2.50 -14.21 -15.65
N ASN A 643 2.72 -14.85 -14.50
CA ASN A 643 3.60 -16.01 -14.35
C ASN A 643 3.03 -17.31 -14.98
N GLY A 644 1.79 -17.28 -15.48
CA GLY A 644 1.09 -18.46 -16.00
C GLY A 644 0.79 -19.55 -14.97
N ARG A 645 0.98 -19.30 -13.65
CA ARG A 645 0.74 -20.32 -12.61
C ARG A 645 -0.71 -20.81 -12.60
N ILE A 646 -1.66 -19.90 -12.88
CA ILE A 646 -3.06 -20.22 -13.16
C ILE A 646 -3.32 -20.04 -14.66
N ASN A 647 -4.01 -21.00 -15.28
CA ASN A 647 -4.41 -20.92 -16.68
C ASN A 647 -5.55 -19.90 -16.89
N LYS A 648 -5.18 -18.62 -17.02
CA LYS A 648 -6.03 -17.52 -17.46
C LYS A 648 -5.30 -16.65 -18.48
N ALA A 649 -6.08 -15.90 -19.26
CA ALA A 649 -5.50 -14.86 -20.11
C ALA A 649 -4.94 -13.70 -19.26
N SER A 650 -3.92 -13.02 -19.77
CA SER A 650 -3.26 -11.92 -19.06
C SER A 650 -4.23 -10.74 -18.86
N VAL A 651 -5.11 -10.51 -19.83
CA VAL A 651 -6.32 -9.69 -19.70
C VAL A 651 -7.54 -10.58 -19.98
N GLN A 652 -8.44 -10.75 -19.00
CA GLN A 652 -9.57 -11.67 -19.11
C GLN A 652 -10.89 -11.06 -18.61
N PHE A 653 -11.99 -11.28 -19.33
CA PHE A 653 -13.37 -10.92 -18.95
C PHE A 653 -14.29 -12.12 -19.20
N SER A 654 -14.87 -12.70 -18.14
CA SER A 654 -15.19 -14.14 -18.12
C SER A 654 -16.66 -14.58 -18.05
N SER A 655 -17.67 -13.71 -17.92
CA SER A 655 -19.07 -14.18 -17.81
C SER A 655 -20.14 -13.30 -18.45
N THR A 656 -20.21 -12.00 -18.09
CA THR A 656 -21.47 -11.24 -18.24
C THR A 656 -21.27 -9.78 -18.67
N THR A 657 -20.28 -9.49 -19.53
CA THR A 657 -20.05 -8.14 -20.07
C THR A 657 -21.32 -7.55 -20.70
N ALA A 658 -21.69 -6.35 -20.26
CA ALA A 658 -22.91 -5.65 -20.68
C ALA A 658 -22.68 -4.60 -21.79
N GLY A 659 -21.44 -4.38 -22.22
CA GLY A 659 -21.10 -3.43 -23.28
C GLY A 659 -19.63 -3.45 -23.69
N PRO A 660 -19.13 -2.38 -24.35
CA PRO A 660 -17.81 -2.39 -24.96
C PRO A 660 -16.68 -2.50 -23.92
N ILE A 661 -15.68 -3.30 -24.27
CA ILE A 661 -14.36 -3.35 -23.63
C ILE A 661 -13.35 -2.97 -24.70
N VAL A 662 -12.42 -2.08 -24.39
CA VAL A 662 -11.32 -1.67 -25.27
C VAL A 662 -10.00 -2.04 -24.61
N VAL A 663 -9.25 -2.96 -25.22
CA VAL A 663 -7.90 -3.36 -24.79
C VAL A 663 -6.92 -2.86 -25.86
N ARG A 664 -6.18 -1.77 -25.60
CA ARG A 664 -5.32 -1.15 -26.62
C ARG A 664 -3.95 -0.70 -26.13
N GLY A 665 -2.94 -0.75 -27.01
CA GLY A 665 -1.59 -0.23 -26.73
C GLY A 665 -0.78 -0.94 -25.64
N ASN A 666 -1.37 -1.91 -24.93
CA ASN A 666 -0.73 -2.61 -23.82
C ASN A 666 0.44 -3.48 -24.32
N THR A 667 1.51 -3.57 -23.54
CA THR A 667 2.52 -4.62 -23.70
C THR A 667 2.17 -5.77 -22.77
N ILE A 668 1.80 -6.91 -23.34
CA ILE A 668 1.39 -8.13 -22.64
C ILE A 668 2.45 -9.20 -22.88
N GLU A 669 3.06 -9.73 -21.81
CA GLU A 669 4.23 -10.60 -21.88
C GLU A 669 4.11 -11.85 -21.00
N GLY A 670 4.75 -12.94 -21.44
CA GLY A 670 5.14 -14.06 -20.58
C GLY A 670 4.04 -15.08 -20.26
N ASN A 671 2.84 -14.95 -20.83
CA ASN A 671 1.80 -15.96 -20.64
C ASN A 671 2.16 -17.25 -21.40
N VAL A 672 2.52 -18.29 -20.64
CA VAL A 672 2.91 -19.60 -21.20
C VAL A 672 1.78 -20.64 -21.18
N THR A 673 0.67 -20.37 -20.50
CA THR A 673 -0.41 -21.37 -20.24
C THR A 673 -1.74 -21.09 -20.94
N SER A 674 -1.98 -19.84 -21.36
CA SER A 674 -3.28 -19.40 -21.87
C SER A 674 -3.15 -18.40 -23.03
N ARG A 675 -4.27 -17.77 -23.41
CA ARG A 675 -4.30 -16.70 -24.41
C ARG A 675 -3.75 -15.39 -23.86
N THR A 676 -3.41 -14.45 -24.74
CA THR A 676 -3.01 -13.08 -24.32
C THR A 676 -4.19 -12.30 -23.75
N VAL A 677 -5.30 -12.24 -24.50
CA VAL A 677 -6.55 -11.55 -24.15
C VAL A 677 -7.73 -12.49 -24.34
N THR A 678 -8.70 -12.48 -23.43
CA THR A 678 -9.93 -13.27 -23.54
C THR A 678 -11.15 -12.50 -23.04
N ILE A 679 -12.15 -12.33 -23.90
CA ILE A 679 -13.45 -11.74 -23.60
C ILE A 679 -14.52 -12.77 -23.99
N LEU A 680 -15.33 -13.23 -23.02
CA LEU A 680 -16.18 -14.41 -23.19
C LEU A 680 -17.63 -14.11 -23.63
N GLY A 681 -18.16 -12.92 -23.36
CA GLY A 681 -19.50 -12.47 -23.76
C GLY A 681 -19.59 -10.94 -23.85
N GLY A 682 -20.71 -10.44 -24.38
CA GLY A 682 -20.93 -9.04 -24.76
C GLY A 682 -20.83 -8.82 -26.28
N ASP A 683 -20.86 -7.55 -26.72
CA ASP A 683 -20.65 -7.15 -28.11
C ASP A 683 -19.90 -5.79 -28.22
N GLY A 684 -19.34 -5.51 -29.40
CA GLY A 684 -18.66 -4.25 -29.70
C GLY A 684 -17.31 -4.05 -29.00
N HIS A 685 -16.64 -5.14 -28.58
CA HIS A 685 -15.33 -5.05 -27.93
C HIS A 685 -14.20 -4.86 -28.95
N THR A 686 -13.11 -4.21 -28.55
CA THR A 686 -11.95 -3.97 -29.44
C THR A 686 -10.65 -4.34 -28.74
N VAL A 687 -9.82 -5.16 -29.40
CA VAL A 687 -8.46 -5.53 -28.95
C VAL A 687 -7.46 -5.13 -30.02
N GLU A 688 -6.85 -3.94 -29.89
CA GLU A 688 -6.07 -3.34 -30.97
C GLU A 688 -4.71 -2.74 -30.56
N ASN A 689 -3.73 -2.76 -31.47
CA ASN A 689 -2.45 -2.07 -31.31
C ASN A 689 -1.62 -2.51 -30.08
N ASN A 690 -1.93 -3.65 -29.46
CA ASN A 690 -1.18 -4.20 -28.32
C ASN A 690 0.13 -4.88 -28.79
N SER A 691 1.03 -5.19 -27.87
CA SER A 691 2.30 -5.89 -28.13
C SER A 691 2.37 -7.18 -27.30
N PHE A 692 2.33 -8.34 -27.96
CA PHE A 692 2.18 -9.67 -27.38
C PHE A 692 3.50 -10.47 -27.35
N VAL A 693 4.56 -9.89 -26.78
CA VAL A 693 5.92 -10.46 -26.76
C VAL A 693 6.00 -11.71 -25.86
N SER A 694 6.82 -12.69 -26.20
CA SER A 694 7.14 -13.89 -25.37
C SER A 694 5.95 -14.78 -24.93
N ASN A 695 4.72 -14.56 -25.40
CA ASN A 695 3.56 -15.38 -25.05
C ASN A 695 3.48 -16.66 -25.91
N PHE A 696 2.91 -17.72 -25.35
CA PHE A 696 2.47 -18.92 -26.08
C PHE A 696 0.95 -18.85 -26.34
N ASN A 697 0.42 -19.72 -27.22
CA ASN A 697 -1.02 -19.82 -27.55
C ASN A 697 -1.73 -18.46 -27.81
N GLN A 698 -1.07 -17.60 -28.58
CA GLN A 698 -1.18 -16.15 -28.41
C GLN A 698 -2.56 -15.54 -28.75
N THR A 699 -3.32 -16.12 -29.69
CA THR A 699 -4.49 -15.48 -30.31
C THR A 699 -5.55 -15.00 -29.31
N PRO A 700 -5.94 -13.71 -29.30
CA PRO A 700 -7.07 -13.24 -28.53
C PRO A 700 -8.36 -14.01 -28.85
N ARG A 701 -9.18 -14.28 -27.83
CA ARG A 701 -10.58 -14.72 -28.01
C ARG A 701 -11.48 -13.55 -27.63
N VAL A 702 -12.31 -13.09 -28.56
CA VAL A 702 -13.29 -12.02 -28.31
C VAL A 702 -14.65 -12.48 -28.80
N ALA A 703 -15.69 -12.31 -27.98
CA ALA A 703 -17.08 -12.61 -28.32
C ALA A 703 -17.78 -11.39 -28.97
N GLY A 704 -18.99 -11.57 -29.47
CA GLY A 704 -19.77 -10.51 -30.13
C GLY A 704 -19.58 -10.47 -31.65
N THR A 705 -20.59 -9.95 -32.35
CA THR A 705 -20.67 -9.88 -33.81
C THR A 705 -20.00 -8.62 -34.37
N ASN A 706 -19.99 -7.53 -33.58
CA ASN A 706 -19.37 -6.24 -33.93
C ASN A 706 -17.98 -6.05 -33.31
N SER A 707 -17.41 -7.11 -32.71
CA SER A 707 -16.12 -7.06 -32.03
C SER A 707 -14.91 -7.16 -32.96
N ALA A 708 -13.77 -6.64 -32.52
CA ALA A 708 -12.57 -6.44 -33.34
C ALA A 708 -11.27 -6.91 -32.65
N VAL A 709 -10.35 -7.48 -33.43
CA VAL A 709 -8.97 -7.80 -33.04
C VAL A 709 -8.04 -7.34 -34.17
N ARG A 710 -7.16 -6.35 -33.95
CA ARG A 710 -6.38 -5.70 -35.03
C ARG A 710 -4.95 -5.28 -34.62
N ASN A 711 -3.98 -5.36 -35.54
CA ASN A 711 -2.63 -4.78 -35.43
C ASN A 711 -1.80 -5.18 -34.18
N ASN A 712 -2.14 -6.28 -33.51
CA ASN A 712 -1.47 -6.62 -32.25
C ASN A 712 -0.12 -7.29 -32.52
N ARG A 713 0.96 -6.54 -32.36
CA ARG A 713 2.36 -6.95 -32.63
C ARG A 713 2.70 -8.25 -31.88
N GLY A 714 3.46 -9.13 -32.53
CA GLY A 714 3.85 -10.44 -31.99
C GLY A 714 2.94 -11.59 -32.42
N ILE A 715 1.70 -11.30 -32.82
CA ILE A 715 0.76 -12.25 -33.44
C ILE A 715 0.63 -11.91 -34.92
N ASN A 716 0.48 -12.93 -35.78
CA ASN A 716 -0.16 -12.76 -37.09
C ASN A 716 -0.63 -14.11 -37.70
N PRO A 717 -1.60 -14.14 -38.65
CA PRO A 717 -2.17 -12.98 -39.34
C PRO A 717 -3.61 -12.54 -38.97
N ILE A 718 -3.69 -11.35 -38.39
CA ILE A 718 -4.61 -10.25 -38.76
C ILE A 718 -6.14 -10.41 -38.60
N ALA A 719 -6.78 -11.39 -39.24
CA ALA A 719 -8.18 -11.36 -39.69
C ALA A 719 -8.49 -10.21 -40.71
N PRO A 720 -8.92 -10.50 -41.96
CA PRO A 720 -9.08 -9.46 -42.99
C PRO A 720 -10.13 -8.40 -42.64
N TYR A 721 -9.79 -7.13 -42.81
CA TYR A 721 -10.72 -6.00 -42.59
C TYR A 721 -11.44 -5.60 -43.88
N SER A 722 -12.77 -5.53 -43.85
CA SER A 722 -13.56 -5.09 -45.00
C SER A 722 -13.62 -3.56 -45.09
N LEU A 723 -13.13 -3.01 -46.19
CA LEU A 723 -13.41 -1.65 -46.65
C LEU A 723 -14.82 -1.54 -47.28
N GLY A 724 -15.49 -2.67 -47.52
CA GLY A 724 -16.81 -2.73 -48.14
C GLY A 724 -16.78 -2.46 -49.65
N ASN A 725 -17.88 -1.92 -50.16
CA ASN A 725 -18.00 -1.44 -51.54
C ASN A 725 -17.45 -0.02 -51.62
N ILE A 726 -16.41 0.20 -52.43
CA ILE A 726 -15.60 1.42 -52.44
C ILE A 726 -15.60 2.11 -53.81
N ALA A 727 -15.78 3.44 -53.78
CA ALA A 727 -15.73 4.36 -54.91
C ALA A 727 -15.35 5.76 -54.39
N GLY A 728 -14.77 6.63 -55.23
CA GLY A 728 -14.41 7.99 -54.85
C GLY A 728 -13.19 8.06 -53.92
N ALA A 729 -13.17 9.01 -52.98
CA ALA A 729 -12.08 9.15 -52.03
C ALA A 729 -12.22 8.14 -50.88
N VAL A 730 -11.18 7.35 -50.63
CA VAL A 730 -11.17 6.28 -49.62
C VAL A 730 -9.92 6.40 -48.75
N THR A 731 -10.10 6.39 -47.42
CA THR A 731 -8.96 6.37 -46.48
C THR A 731 -8.65 4.95 -46.06
N VAL A 732 -7.42 4.52 -46.30
CA VAL A 732 -6.83 3.27 -45.82
C VAL A 732 -5.89 3.63 -44.68
N THR A 733 -6.06 2.99 -43.52
CA THR A 733 -5.18 3.19 -42.36
C THR A 733 -4.63 1.88 -41.85
N ARG A 734 -3.34 1.85 -41.50
CA ARG A 734 -2.69 0.70 -40.86
C ARG A 734 -3.42 0.23 -39.58
N VAL A 735 -4.16 1.13 -38.94
CA VAL A 735 -4.99 0.88 -37.74
C VAL A 735 -6.18 -0.06 -38.02
N ASN A 736 -6.62 -0.21 -39.27
CA ASN A 736 -7.72 -1.13 -39.61
C ASN A 736 -7.26 -2.59 -39.78
N GLY A 737 -5.96 -2.87 -39.86
CA GLY A 737 -5.40 -4.19 -40.10
C GLY A 737 -4.28 -4.16 -41.15
N ASP A 738 -3.35 -5.12 -41.09
CA ASP A 738 -2.32 -5.31 -42.11
C ASP A 738 -2.79 -6.18 -43.30
N HIS A 739 -4.08 -6.49 -43.36
CA HIS A 739 -4.76 -7.15 -44.47
C HIS A 739 -6.17 -6.58 -44.54
N GLN A 740 -6.45 -5.82 -45.59
CA GLN A 740 -7.75 -5.16 -45.81
C GLN A 740 -8.23 -5.50 -47.23
N TYR A 741 -9.54 -5.60 -47.41
CA TYR A 741 -10.13 -5.98 -48.69
C TYR A 741 -11.34 -5.11 -49.04
N GLY A 742 -11.58 -4.84 -50.32
CA GLY A 742 -12.70 -4.01 -50.76
C GLY A 742 -13.09 -4.25 -52.21
N THR A 743 -14.37 -4.05 -52.51
CA THR A 743 -14.92 -4.19 -53.86
C THR A 743 -15.00 -2.83 -54.53
N LEU A 744 -14.23 -2.63 -55.59
CA LEU A 744 -14.24 -1.41 -56.41
C LEU A 744 -15.55 -1.32 -57.19
N THR A 745 -16.50 -0.53 -56.70
CA THR A 745 -17.78 -0.21 -57.38
C THR A 745 -17.71 1.06 -58.23
N GLY A 746 -16.57 1.75 -58.19
CA GLY A 746 -16.23 2.90 -59.01
C GLY A 746 -14.71 3.15 -58.99
N ASN A 747 -14.25 4.18 -59.68
CA ASN A 747 -12.86 4.60 -59.58
C ASN A 747 -12.57 5.14 -58.17
N VAL A 748 -11.43 4.78 -57.60
CA VAL A 748 -11.04 5.12 -56.22
C VAL A 748 -9.78 5.99 -56.20
N THR A 749 -9.72 6.92 -55.24
CA THR A 749 -8.50 7.65 -54.87
C THR A 749 -8.18 7.34 -53.42
N PHE A 750 -7.06 6.65 -53.18
CA PHE A 750 -6.66 6.30 -51.83
C PHE A 750 -5.90 7.43 -51.15
N THR A 751 -6.28 7.70 -49.90
CA THR A 751 -5.39 8.28 -48.89
C THR A 751 -4.90 7.13 -48.02
N VAL A 752 -3.59 6.86 -48.00
CA VAL A 752 -2.99 5.84 -47.12
C VAL A 752 -2.28 6.56 -45.99
N THR A 753 -2.69 6.35 -44.75
CA THR A 753 -2.03 6.97 -43.58
C THR A 753 -0.60 6.42 -43.42
N ASN A 754 0.30 7.20 -42.81
CA ASN A 754 1.66 6.73 -42.53
C ASN A 754 1.65 5.48 -41.62
N GLY A 755 2.66 4.63 -41.75
CA GLY A 755 2.91 3.57 -40.78
C GLY A 755 3.37 4.14 -39.42
N SER A 756 3.07 3.42 -38.34
CA SER A 756 3.45 3.82 -36.98
C SER A 756 4.88 3.39 -36.64
N PHE A 757 5.37 2.31 -37.27
CA PHE A 757 6.68 1.72 -37.01
C PHE A 757 7.35 1.25 -38.30
N ILE A 758 8.69 1.37 -38.37
CA ILE A 758 9.48 0.80 -39.47
C ILE A 758 9.24 -0.72 -39.49
N GLY A 759 8.91 -1.26 -40.67
CA GLY A 759 8.53 -2.65 -40.84
C GLY A 759 7.03 -2.95 -40.68
N ASP A 760 6.19 -1.95 -40.38
CA ASP A 760 4.73 -2.11 -40.49
C ASP A 760 4.36 -2.62 -41.88
N ARG A 761 3.45 -3.61 -41.95
CA ARG A 761 2.99 -4.22 -43.20
C ARG A 761 1.57 -3.73 -43.54
N LEU A 762 1.20 -3.77 -44.81
CA LEU A 762 -0.17 -3.54 -45.27
C LEU A 762 -0.43 -4.30 -46.57
N ILE A 763 -1.36 -5.24 -46.54
CA ILE A 763 -1.83 -6.01 -47.69
C ILE A 763 -3.23 -5.48 -48.07
N LEU A 764 -3.39 -5.08 -49.32
CA LEU A 764 -4.67 -4.63 -49.88
C LEU A 764 -5.13 -5.61 -50.95
N VAL A 765 -6.31 -6.20 -50.76
CA VAL A 765 -6.98 -7.08 -51.72
C VAL A 765 -8.13 -6.30 -52.36
N LEU A 766 -8.00 -6.04 -53.66
CA LEU A 766 -8.92 -5.18 -54.41
C LEU A 766 -9.67 -6.04 -55.42
N THR A 767 -10.98 -6.14 -55.23
CA THR A 767 -11.88 -6.90 -56.10
C THR A 767 -12.60 -5.94 -57.04
N GLN A 768 -12.50 -6.15 -58.35
CA GLN A 768 -13.34 -5.45 -59.32
C GLN A 768 -14.82 -5.80 -59.09
N ASP A 769 -15.74 -4.87 -59.31
CA ASP A 769 -17.17 -5.21 -59.36
C ASP A 769 -17.53 -6.10 -60.57
N ALA A 770 -18.82 -6.43 -60.70
CA ALA A 770 -19.34 -7.26 -61.80
C ALA A 770 -19.28 -6.59 -63.20
N THR A 771 -18.81 -5.35 -63.31
CA THR A 771 -18.51 -4.65 -64.58
C THR A 771 -17.00 -4.64 -64.86
N GLY A 772 -16.21 -4.38 -63.82
CA GLY A 772 -14.76 -4.22 -63.91
C GLY A 772 -14.29 -2.86 -64.41
N SER A 773 -13.04 -2.82 -64.85
CA SER A 773 -12.32 -1.63 -65.35
C SER A 773 -12.28 -0.43 -64.39
N ARG A 774 -12.41 -0.66 -63.07
CA ARG A 774 -12.21 0.37 -62.06
C ARG A 774 -10.72 0.63 -61.84
N THR A 775 -10.36 1.90 -61.70
CA THR A 775 -8.97 2.37 -61.49
C THR A 775 -8.76 2.87 -60.07
N VAL A 776 -7.50 2.80 -59.60
CA VAL A 776 -7.07 3.34 -58.30
C VAL A 776 -5.98 4.39 -58.50
N THR A 777 -6.20 5.59 -57.95
CA THR A 777 -5.17 6.61 -57.77
C THR A 777 -4.52 6.43 -56.40
N TRP A 778 -3.19 6.38 -56.36
CA TRP A 778 -2.39 6.14 -55.15
C TRP A 778 -1.79 7.46 -54.60
N PRO A 779 -1.64 7.59 -53.27
CA PRO A 779 -1.09 8.79 -52.65
C PRO A 779 0.45 8.84 -52.75
N SER A 780 1.01 10.03 -52.63
CA SER A 780 2.45 10.28 -52.82
C SER A 780 3.38 9.58 -51.82
N ASN A 781 2.88 9.14 -50.66
CA ASN A 781 3.62 8.37 -49.66
C ASN A 781 3.62 6.85 -49.93
N VAL A 782 2.96 6.36 -50.99
CA VAL A 782 3.08 4.97 -51.47
C VAL A 782 4.02 4.92 -52.67
N LYS A 783 5.06 4.10 -52.58
CA LYS A 783 6.08 3.87 -53.62
C LYS A 783 5.90 2.48 -54.22
N LEU A 784 5.12 2.46 -55.31
CA LEU A 784 4.86 1.28 -56.11
C LEU A 784 6.07 0.86 -56.94
N ALA A 785 6.21 -0.43 -57.20
CA ALA A 785 7.14 -0.96 -58.18
C ALA A 785 6.86 -0.34 -59.56
N ASN A 786 7.92 -0.02 -60.31
CA ASN A 786 7.87 0.68 -61.60
C ASN A 786 7.12 2.04 -61.56
N SER A 787 6.99 2.66 -60.39
CA SER A 787 6.27 3.93 -60.15
C SER A 787 4.77 3.93 -60.45
N SER A 788 4.16 2.80 -60.79
CA SER A 788 2.72 2.72 -61.12
C SER A 788 2.11 1.33 -60.88
N LEU A 789 0.79 1.28 -60.81
CA LEU A 789 0.01 0.06 -60.71
C LEU A 789 -1.25 0.16 -61.57
N THR A 790 -1.28 -0.60 -62.66
CA THR A 790 -2.50 -0.92 -63.40
C THR A 790 -3.14 -2.14 -62.75
N LEU A 791 -4.40 -2.00 -62.32
CA LEU A 791 -5.22 -3.10 -61.80
C LEU A 791 -5.77 -3.96 -62.96
N SER A 792 -6.17 -5.18 -62.64
CA SER A 792 -6.91 -6.06 -63.54
C SER A 792 -8.26 -5.45 -63.88
N THR A 793 -8.63 -5.48 -65.16
CA THR A 793 -9.83 -4.78 -65.67
C THR A 793 -11.05 -5.69 -65.84
N ALA A 794 -10.91 -7.01 -65.73
CA ALA A 794 -12.03 -7.94 -65.86
C ALA A 794 -12.99 -7.88 -64.65
N ALA A 795 -14.27 -8.12 -64.90
CA ALA A 795 -15.30 -8.21 -63.84
C ALA A 795 -14.95 -9.27 -62.79
N ASN A 796 -15.10 -8.93 -61.51
CA ASN A 796 -14.76 -9.78 -60.36
C ASN A 796 -13.27 -10.22 -60.28
N ALA A 797 -12.37 -9.61 -61.05
CA ALA A 797 -10.93 -9.87 -60.92
C ALA A 797 -10.41 -9.38 -59.57
N VAL A 798 -9.50 -10.16 -58.96
CA VAL A 798 -8.89 -9.83 -57.67
C VAL A 798 -7.40 -9.53 -57.87
N ASP A 799 -6.99 -8.36 -57.42
CA ASP A 799 -5.59 -7.95 -57.31
C ASP A 799 -5.18 -7.87 -55.83
N THR A 800 -3.90 -8.13 -55.54
CA THR A 800 -3.34 -7.99 -54.18
C THR A 800 -2.07 -7.14 -54.23
N VAL A 801 -1.95 -6.17 -53.33
CA VAL A 801 -0.78 -5.29 -53.19
C VAL A 801 -0.23 -5.43 -51.77
N SER A 802 1.05 -5.78 -51.62
CA SER A 802 1.75 -5.85 -50.33
C SER A 802 2.70 -4.67 -50.19
N LEU A 803 2.52 -3.90 -49.11
CA LEU A 803 3.30 -2.72 -48.76
C LEU A 803 4.02 -2.93 -47.41
N VAL A 804 5.16 -2.26 -47.23
CA VAL A 804 5.91 -2.18 -45.97
C VAL A 804 6.37 -0.73 -45.73
N TRP A 805 6.19 -0.22 -44.52
CA TRP A 805 6.63 1.12 -44.11
C TRP A 805 8.13 1.16 -43.84
N ASP A 806 8.87 2.05 -44.51
CA ASP A 806 10.33 2.20 -44.33
C ASP A 806 10.74 3.24 -43.28
N GLY A 807 9.78 3.98 -42.72
CA GLY A 807 10.00 5.14 -41.84
C GLY A 807 9.52 6.46 -42.45
N ASN A 808 9.46 6.55 -43.78
CA ASN A 808 9.05 7.75 -44.53
C ASN A 808 7.96 7.48 -45.57
N ASN A 809 7.87 6.26 -46.11
CA ASN A 809 6.97 5.86 -47.18
C ASN A 809 6.54 4.39 -47.03
N TRP A 810 5.38 4.05 -47.60
CA TRP A 810 4.99 2.67 -47.88
C TRP A 810 5.67 2.20 -49.16
N ARG A 811 6.66 1.30 -49.07
CA ARG A 811 7.26 0.64 -50.23
C ARG A 811 6.49 -0.62 -50.57
N GLU A 812 6.21 -0.82 -51.85
CA GLU A 812 5.69 -2.11 -52.30
C GLU A 812 6.76 -3.21 -52.18
N THR A 813 6.38 -4.35 -51.61
CA THR A 813 7.21 -5.56 -51.51
C THR A 813 6.68 -6.72 -52.35
N GLY A 814 5.58 -6.53 -53.06
CA GLY A 814 5.05 -7.46 -54.05
C GLY A 814 3.59 -7.18 -54.41
N ARG A 815 3.19 -7.58 -55.62
CA ARG A 815 1.81 -7.57 -56.09
C ARG A 815 1.46 -8.90 -56.77
N ALA A 816 0.19 -9.28 -56.71
CA ALA A 816 -0.39 -10.33 -57.51
C ALA A 816 -1.54 -9.73 -58.33
N LEU A 817 -1.52 -9.92 -59.64
CA LEU A 817 -2.54 -9.40 -60.55
C LEU A 817 -3.30 -10.56 -61.21
N GLN A 818 -4.53 -10.31 -61.62
CA GLN A 818 -5.40 -11.23 -62.35
C GLN A 818 -5.55 -12.60 -61.65
N SER A 819 -5.59 -12.60 -60.32
CA SER A 819 -5.78 -13.82 -59.54
C SER A 819 -7.23 -14.27 -59.67
N ALA A 820 -7.49 -15.15 -60.64
CA ALA A 820 -8.79 -15.81 -60.80
C ALA A 820 -9.20 -16.51 -59.49
N SER A 821 -10.50 -16.49 -59.17
CA SER A 821 -11.02 -16.91 -57.86
C SER A 821 -10.95 -18.42 -57.60
N THR A 822 -9.76 -18.94 -57.38
CA THR A 822 -9.51 -20.26 -56.79
C THR A 822 -9.00 -20.09 -55.35
N VAL A 823 -9.90 -20.29 -54.37
CA VAL A 823 -9.55 -20.18 -52.95
C VAL A 823 -8.54 -21.26 -52.59
N LEU A 824 -7.33 -20.85 -52.21
CA LEU A 824 -6.29 -21.74 -51.67
C LEU A 824 -6.66 -22.18 -50.26
N THR A 825 -7.50 -23.22 -50.16
CA THR A 825 -7.97 -23.83 -48.90
C THR A 825 -6.94 -24.72 -48.19
N GLN A 826 -5.72 -24.79 -48.72
CA GLN A 826 -4.58 -25.54 -48.16
C GLN A 826 -3.32 -24.66 -48.17
N PRO A 827 -2.47 -24.71 -47.14
CA PRO A 827 -1.19 -24.01 -47.15
C PRO A 827 -0.27 -24.57 -48.24
N ILE A 828 0.24 -23.70 -49.10
CA ILE A 828 1.28 -24.05 -50.06
C ILE A 828 2.55 -24.44 -49.29
N ILE A 829 3.25 -25.47 -49.77
CA ILE A 829 4.35 -26.19 -49.10
C ILE A 829 3.88 -27.08 -47.93
N LYS A 830 3.39 -28.29 -48.29
CA LYS A 830 3.93 -29.52 -47.68
C LYS A 830 4.87 -30.18 -48.69
N GLY A 831 6.00 -30.71 -48.23
CA GLY A 831 6.76 -31.68 -49.02
C GLY A 831 5.94 -32.97 -49.21
N SER A 832 6.19 -33.71 -50.30
CA SER A 832 5.48 -34.97 -50.58
C SER A 832 5.50 -35.91 -49.37
N ALA A 833 4.33 -36.39 -48.98
CA ALA A 833 4.21 -37.35 -47.89
C ALA A 833 4.99 -38.64 -48.22
N VAL A 834 5.60 -39.24 -47.20
CA VAL A 834 6.34 -40.50 -47.36
C VAL A 834 5.34 -41.65 -47.31
N VAL A 835 5.17 -42.34 -48.42
CA VAL A 835 4.30 -43.52 -48.53
C VAL A 835 5.04 -44.73 -47.98
N GLY A 836 4.46 -45.41 -46.98
CA GLY A 836 4.98 -46.67 -46.48
C GLY A 836 4.68 -47.81 -47.44
N LEU A 837 5.71 -48.55 -47.85
CA LEU A 837 5.59 -49.79 -48.62
C LEU A 837 5.73 -51.00 -47.70
N THR A 838 4.97 -52.06 -47.99
CA THR A 838 5.04 -53.33 -47.26
C THR A 838 6.31 -54.10 -47.64
N ASP A 839 7.04 -54.59 -46.64
CA ASP A 839 8.17 -55.50 -46.85
C ASP A 839 7.68 -56.88 -47.32
N ALA A 840 8.13 -57.31 -48.49
CA ALA A 840 7.73 -58.54 -49.15
C ALA A 840 8.89 -59.04 -50.05
N ALA A 841 8.82 -60.29 -50.52
CA ALA A 841 9.86 -60.85 -51.40
C ALA A 841 10.10 -59.99 -52.66
N THR A 842 9.01 -59.52 -53.27
CA THR A 842 8.99 -58.41 -54.23
C THR A 842 8.19 -57.26 -53.62
N ILE A 843 8.81 -56.09 -53.47
CA ILE A 843 8.18 -54.88 -52.94
C ILE A 843 7.50 -54.15 -54.10
N ALA A 844 6.17 -54.10 -54.10
CA ALA A 844 5.40 -53.34 -55.06
C ALA A 844 5.44 -51.83 -54.73
N THR A 845 5.43 -50.97 -55.76
CA THR A 845 5.29 -49.51 -55.63
C THR A 845 4.20 -49.03 -56.57
N ASP A 846 3.24 -48.24 -56.08
CA ASP A 846 2.27 -47.54 -56.95
C ASP A 846 2.67 -46.06 -57.03
N ALA A 847 3.20 -45.64 -58.18
CA ALA A 847 3.70 -44.30 -58.41
C ALA A 847 2.59 -43.23 -58.38
N SER A 848 1.32 -43.60 -58.55
CA SER A 848 0.21 -42.64 -58.38
C SER A 848 0.00 -42.19 -56.93
N THR A 849 0.49 -42.97 -55.95
CA THR A 849 0.26 -42.72 -54.52
C THR A 849 1.24 -41.72 -53.91
N GLY A 850 2.38 -41.44 -54.56
CA GLY A 850 3.37 -40.48 -54.06
C GLY A 850 4.70 -40.47 -54.83
N ASN A 851 5.57 -39.54 -54.44
CA ASN A 851 6.91 -39.37 -55.02
C ASN A 851 8.04 -39.72 -54.04
N ILE A 852 7.71 -40.08 -52.80
CA ILE A 852 8.67 -40.53 -51.78
C ILE A 852 8.10 -41.76 -51.10
N PHE A 853 8.83 -42.86 -51.15
CA PHE A 853 8.45 -44.17 -50.61
C PHE A 853 9.40 -44.57 -49.48
N MET A 854 8.96 -45.41 -48.55
CA MET A 854 9.82 -45.98 -47.51
C MET A 854 9.46 -47.42 -47.18
N VAL A 855 10.47 -48.27 -47.06
CA VAL A 855 10.36 -49.68 -46.63
C VAL A 855 11.46 -49.97 -45.62
N THR A 856 11.18 -50.83 -44.64
CA THR A 856 12.22 -51.44 -43.80
C THR A 856 12.39 -52.89 -44.23
N LEU A 857 13.55 -53.24 -44.76
CA LEU A 857 13.83 -54.53 -45.39
C LEU A 857 14.00 -55.62 -44.32
N GLY A 858 13.07 -56.57 -44.25
CA GLY A 858 13.12 -57.75 -43.37
C GLY A 858 13.92 -58.92 -43.94
N GLY A 859 14.55 -58.74 -45.12
CA GLY A 859 15.31 -59.76 -45.83
C GLY A 859 15.94 -59.18 -47.10
N ASN A 860 16.59 -60.02 -47.91
CA ASN A 860 17.02 -59.63 -49.26
C ASN A 860 15.78 -59.57 -50.16
N ARG A 861 15.50 -58.42 -50.78
CA ARG A 861 14.25 -58.16 -51.52
C ARG A 861 14.51 -57.75 -52.97
N LEU A 862 13.51 -57.96 -53.83
CA LEU A 862 13.40 -57.32 -55.13
C LEU A 862 12.54 -56.05 -55.00
N LEU A 863 12.99 -54.91 -55.51
CA LEU A 863 12.11 -53.76 -55.75
C LEU A 863 11.42 -53.98 -57.09
N GLY A 864 10.12 -54.29 -57.06
CA GLY A 864 9.32 -54.60 -58.24
C GLY A 864 9.03 -53.37 -59.10
N ASN A 865 8.77 -53.59 -60.39
CA ASN A 865 8.44 -52.54 -61.36
C ASN A 865 7.26 -51.66 -60.87
N PRO A 866 7.45 -50.34 -60.67
CA PRO A 866 6.39 -49.47 -60.16
C PRO A 866 5.22 -49.30 -61.14
N THR A 867 3.99 -49.41 -60.63
CA THR A 867 2.75 -49.24 -61.41
C THR A 867 2.32 -47.79 -61.49
N ASN A 868 1.45 -47.47 -62.47
CA ASN A 868 0.84 -46.15 -62.68
C ASN A 868 1.81 -44.94 -62.78
N PRO A 869 2.97 -45.06 -63.46
CA PRO A 869 3.89 -43.93 -63.60
C PRO A 869 3.38 -42.87 -64.57
N THR A 870 3.82 -41.62 -64.39
CA THR A 870 3.69 -40.55 -65.39
C THR A 870 5.07 -40.20 -65.97
N ASP A 871 5.15 -39.84 -67.25
CA ASP A 871 6.42 -39.45 -67.88
C ASP A 871 7.08 -38.26 -67.15
N GLY A 872 8.40 -38.33 -66.96
CA GLY A 872 9.17 -37.36 -66.18
C GLY A 872 8.94 -37.39 -64.66
N GLN A 873 8.10 -38.27 -64.12
CA GLN A 873 7.85 -38.38 -62.68
C GLN A 873 9.11 -38.78 -61.93
N LYS A 874 9.37 -38.13 -60.78
CA LYS A 874 10.57 -38.36 -59.95
C LYS A 874 10.20 -39.04 -58.65
N CYS A 875 10.78 -40.20 -58.38
CA CYS A 875 10.50 -41.01 -57.20
C CYS A 875 11.77 -41.26 -56.37
N ILE A 876 11.62 -41.25 -55.05
CA ILE A 876 12.69 -41.53 -54.08
C ILE A 876 12.26 -42.68 -53.16
N TRP A 877 12.99 -43.79 -53.17
CA TRP A 877 12.80 -44.90 -52.22
C TRP A 877 13.79 -44.79 -51.07
N ARG A 878 13.26 -44.75 -49.85
CA ARG A 878 14.01 -44.86 -48.59
C ARG A 878 14.08 -46.32 -48.20
N LEU A 879 15.24 -46.93 -48.44
CA LEU A 879 15.50 -48.35 -48.20
C LEU A 879 16.19 -48.46 -46.83
N LYS A 880 15.43 -48.79 -45.80
CA LYS A 880 15.93 -48.91 -44.42
C LYS A 880 16.30 -50.35 -44.09
N GLN A 881 17.47 -50.55 -43.50
CA GLN A 881 17.88 -51.81 -42.88
C GLN A 881 17.04 -52.12 -41.63
N ASP A 882 16.70 -53.39 -41.42
CA ASP A 882 16.12 -53.85 -40.15
C ASP A 882 17.10 -53.76 -38.97
N ALA A 883 16.70 -54.28 -37.81
CA ALA A 883 17.53 -54.31 -36.61
C ALA A 883 18.76 -55.25 -36.68
N THR A 884 18.89 -56.05 -37.74
CA THR A 884 20.06 -56.92 -38.00
C THR A 884 21.01 -56.28 -39.01
N GLY A 885 20.45 -55.67 -40.06
CA GLY A 885 21.21 -55.11 -41.17
C GLY A 885 21.64 -56.14 -42.22
N SER A 886 22.58 -55.73 -43.07
CA SER A 886 23.15 -56.50 -44.19
C SER A 886 22.13 -57.07 -45.18
N ARG A 887 20.94 -56.44 -45.30
CA ARG A 887 19.97 -56.76 -46.35
C ARG A 887 20.42 -56.15 -47.69
N THR A 888 20.10 -56.83 -48.77
CA THR A 888 20.31 -56.35 -50.15
C THR A 888 18.98 -56.03 -50.84
N ILE A 889 19.06 -55.14 -51.84
CA ILE A 889 17.98 -54.89 -52.79
C ILE A 889 18.47 -55.29 -54.19
N SER A 890 17.68 -56.05 -54.93
CA SER A 890 17.78 -56.13 -56.39
C SER A 890 16.70 -55.23 -57.01
N LEU A 891 16.94 -54.74 -58.22
CA LEU A 891 15.94 -53.98 -58.97
C LEU A 891 15.31 -54.87 -60.05
N ASP A 892 14.02 -54.71 -60.27
CA ASP A 892 13.28 -55.37 -61.35
C ASP A 892 13.52 -54.68 -62.71
N THR A 893 13.15 -55.40 -63.77
CA THR A 893 13.42 -55.18 -65.20
C THR A 893 13.14 -53.80 -65.78
N ALA A 894 12.25 -52.99 -65.18
CA ALA A 894 11.99 -51.63 -65.63
C ALA A 894 12.98 -50.59 -65.07
N PHE A 895 13.79 -50.92 -64.07
CA PHE A 895 14.79 -49.99 -63.54
C PHE A 895 16.07 -50.01 -64.39
N ARG A 896 16.46 -48.85 -64.93
CA ARG A 896 17.65 -48.70 -65.78
C ARG A 896 18.76 -47.99 -65.01
N LEU A 897 19.85 -48.71 -64.76
CA LEU A 897 21.10 -48.17 -64.22
C LEU A 897 21.94 -47.51 -65.33
N ASN A 898 22.84 -46.62 -64.93
CA ASN A 898 23.77 -45.92 -65.82
C ASN A 898 25.21 -46.44 -65.64
N THR A 899 26.15 -45.99 -66.48
CA THR A 899 27.57 -46.42 -66.47
C THR A 899 28.29 -46.14 -65.16
N ASP A 900 27.90 -45.08 -64.47
CA ASP A 900 28.60 -44.54 -63.31
C ASP A 900 28.07 -45.19 -62.00
N LEU A 901 26.90 -45.83 -62.08
CA LEU A 901 26.24 -46.57 -61.01
C LEU A 901 25.82 -47.97 -61.50
N ALA A 902 26.81 -48.80 -61.86
CA ALA A 902 26.57 -50.13 -62.43
C ALA A 902 25.89 -51.15 -61.48
N SER A 903 25.74 -50.85 -60.17
CA SER A 903 24.97 -51.68 -59.23
C SER A 903 24.49 -50.89 -58.00
N ILE A 904 23.44 -51.38 -57.34
CA ILE A 904 22.97 -50.86 -56.04
C ILE A 904 23.50 -51.76 -54.92
N THR A 905 24.34 -51.20 -54.04
CA THR A 905 24.88 -51.90 -52.86
C THR A 905 24.52 -51.13 -51.60
N LEU A 906 23.57 -51.63 -50.80
CA LEU A 906 23.09 -50.97 -49.59
C LEU A 906 24.15 -50.86 -48.48
N THR A 907 23.93 -49.95 -47.53
CA THR A 907 24.61 -49.88 -46.23
C THR A 907 24.29 -51.14 -45.43
N THR A 908 25.31 -51.80 -44.88
CA THR A 908 25.14 -53.05 -44.11
C THR A 908 24.76 -52.84 -42.64
N THR A 909 24.94 -51.63 -42.10
CA THR A 909 24.63 -51.31 -40.70
C THR A 909 23.13 -51.36 -40.41
N ALA A 910 22.74 -52.07 -39.33
CA ALA A 910 21.36 -52.12 -38.85
C ALA A 910 20.74 -50.72 -38.67
N ASN A 911 19.42 -50.62 -38.90
CA ASN A 911 18.61 -49.40 -38.81
C ASN A 911 18.97 -48.22 -39.74
N LYS A 912 20.05 -48.30 -40.52
CA LYS A 912 20.45 -47.24 -41.47
C LYS A 912 19.57 -47.21 -42.71
N THR A 913 19.42 -46.02 -43.28
CA THR A 913 18.56 -45.75 -44.45
C THR A 913 19.40 -45.26 -45.63
N ASP A 914 19.22 -45.92 -46.77
CA ASP A 914 19.73 -45.48 -48.06
C ASP A 914 18.60 -44.88 -48.91
N TYR A 915 18.98 -44.03 -49.86
CA TYR A 915 18.06 -43.28 -50.73
C TYR A 915 18.38 -43.59 -52.18
N LEU A 916 17.42 -44.20 -52.89
CA LEU A 916 17.47 -44.45 -54.34
C LEU A 916 16.53 -43.46 -55.03
N GLY A 917 17.02 -42.69 -56.00
CA GLY A 917 16.25 -41.71 -56.76
C GLY A 917 16.21 -42.05 -58.25
N ALA A 918 15.01 -42.10 -58.83
CA ALA A 918 14.79 -42.39 -60.24
C ALA A 918 13.83 -41.38 -60.90
N VAL A 919 13.91 -41.28 -62.24
CA VAL A 919 12.95 -40.56 -63.08
C VAL A 919 12.31 -41.56 -64.04
N TYR A 920 10.99 -41.53 -64.19
CA TYR A 920 10.33 -42.34 -65.20
C TYR A 920 10.49 -41.72 -66.59
N ASN A 921 10.83 -42.57 -67.56
CA ASN A 921 10.92 -42.28 -68.97
C ASN A 921 9.83 -43.10 -69.68
N GLY A 922 8.73 -42.43 -70.04
CA GLY A 922 7.56 -43.05 -70.65
C GLY A 922 7.76 -43.48 -72.11
N THR A 923 8.85 -43.06 -72.75
CA THR A 923 9.21 -43.53 -74.11
C THR A 923 9.86 -44.91 -74.04
N ASP A 924 10.85 -45.08 -73.14
CA ASP A 924 11.54 -46.35 -72.92
C ASP A 924 10.78 -47.30 -71.97
N SER A 925 9.74 -46.79 -71.30
CA SER A 925 9.02 -47.44 -70.20
C SER A 925 9.89 -47.78 -68.98
N THR A 926 11.03 -47.10 -68.80
CA THR A 926 11.99 -47.37 -67.72
C THR A 926 11.98 -46.33 -66.61
N TRP A 927 12.36 -46.76 -65.41
CA TRP A 927 12.76 -45.89 -64.30
C TRP A 927 14.28 -45.71 -64.32
N ASP A 928 14.73 -44.57 -64.84
CA ASP A 928 16.14 -44.25 -64.99
C ASP A 928 16.70 -43.79 -63.64
N ILE A 929 17.67 -44.55 -63.10
CA ILE A 929 18.28 -44.25 -61.80
C ILE A 929 19.24 -43.06 -61.96
N ILE A 930 18.92 -41.95 -61.28
CA ILE A 930 19.68 -40.70 -61.33
C ILE A 930 20.45 -40.40 -60.03
N ALA A 931 20.12 -41.08 -58.93
CA ALA A 931 20.77 -40.86 -57.64
C ALA A 931 20.76 -42.11 -56.77
N PHE A 932 21.85 -42.33 -56.03
CA PHE A 932 21.91 -43.28 -54.92
C PHE A 932 22.81 -42.70 -53.82
N THR A 933 22.35 -42.70 -52.57
CA THR A 933 23.06 -42.10 -51.44
C THR A 933 22.81 -42.91 -50.17
N ARG A 934 23.83 -43.04 -49.31
CA ARG A 934 23.89 -44.11 -48.30
C ARG A 934 24.15 -43.65 -46.87
N GLY A 935 23.65 -44.43 -45.91
CA GLY A 935 24.18 -44.46 -44.54
C GLY A 935 23.55 -43.52 -43.51
N PHE A 936 22.34 -43.01 -43.77
CA PHE A 936 21.62 -42.09 -42.87
C PHE A 936 21.00 -42.80 -41.66
#